data_AF-A0A4S4KTP1-F1
#
_entry.id   AF-A0A4S4KTP1-F1
#
_cell.length_a   1.000
_cell.length_b   1.000
_cell.length_c   1.000
_cell.angle_alpha   90.00
_cell.angle_beta   90.00
_cell.angle_gamma   90.00
#
_symmetry.space_group_name_H-M   'P 1'
#
loop_
_entity.id
_entity.type
_entity.pdbx_description
1 polymer ?
#
loop_
_entity_poly.entity_id
_entity_poly.type
_entity_poly.pdbx_seq_one_letter_code
_entity_poly.pdbx_strand_id
1 'polypeptide(L)'
;MSNEGNYIVSLSRVTAWLSSVAEELGVEIYPGFAGAGLVYGNGGVLGVRTNEVGLDKEERMKDTFEPGMEFRAKVTLLAEGAHGSLSKEAIRRFGLREGKNLQTYGIGVKEVWKVDPSKYQAGKVVHTMGWPLDWRTYGGGWVYHMDDGLVSLGLVIGLDYTNPYLSPYRELQRIKHHPYFTDLLSGDSTRIAYGARSLNEGGIQSVPKLHFPGGALIGCSAGFVNVAKIKGTHNAMKSGMLAAEAAYDAISSDVESEQPTDMSKYEESLRSSWVFDDLHEVRNLRPSFNTRLGLWGGLVYSGIDSLFLKGRTPWTFNHSSASDAAHTKPASECRPIDYPPFQPPLSTDLLTSLALTGTNHAEDQPVHLRVRRYLTPNNEVGKEGKKPEPDVEEPEPFVEDKEVRKEHVKVNVGEYAGLLGRACPAQVYEYVEDEASRSAEGEGWDGKKLVINSQGYAPLNSDFDSFYTRRFKLRIDDCFSHPVTGVPGRTIVLLDRYSPDHNNTMISTGTRTRALNVSSYNYLGFAQGKGACAEAVVESVERYGLSACGTRLEGGTLDLHVQAESIVSRFLGMEATLVSSMGFATNSTIIPALVGKGCLVISDELNHASIRVAKGNRRATEHGKKILVIVEGLYSMEGTLVNLPAIIELKKKYKFYLFVDEAHSVGALGPHGRGVTDYYGSFGAAGGYVSGNKSLIDRLRICGHSGTYTEAMAPPVLTQVIASMASIMGITLPQKHSPSSRSSLHNSENAALGIEYESYPGRVPAAALPSWMTLTPSMCDGSDSRMRLRRLAFNTRYLNRALRKLGFITYGHDDSPVVPLLLFHLGKMATFSRLMRTRATPIIVVVVSYPATPLVTSRVRFCMSASHTKEDVDTVLKACDEIGELLDLKQAEGERWPLQEIMDRAVELVNMDEGVDIVFYNGPAFQSLETAMGIAAIEAAQRAAVKHFVYCSVLLPGLRKLSNHELKLGVEEYLAESGLNFTILQPTAYMQNFKVKDIAAKSVLAWGASPKTVQSFIDLQDLADIARLVILDPAPHNYARYDVVGDRRSLEDIASIITRRANLSAAVVCQQLPREQVAAMATKGQGAYAQEAMNMLLYYWDKRGIPGNNNTVRWLLGREPVGWETFVDRELGNK
;
A
#
# COMPACT_ATOMS: atom_id res chain seq x y z
N MET A 1 -26.01 -6.28 -53.48
CA MET A 1 -25.18 -6.41 -52.26
C MET A 1 -24.97 -7.89 -51.97
N SER A 2 -23.86 -8.47 -52.43
CA SER A 2 -23.56 -9.90 -52.23
C SER A 2 -22.86 -10.12 -50.90
N ASN A 3 -23.11 -11.27 -50.25
CA ASN A 3 -22.34 -11.74 -49.09
C ASN A 3 -21.26 -12.76 -49.47
N GLU A 4 -21.05 -13.00 -50.76
CA GLU A 4 -19.93 -13.80 -51.26
C GLU A 4 -18.59 -13.28 -50.72
N GLY A 5 -17.71 -14.19 -50.31
CA GLY A 5 -16.41 -13.87 -49.70
C GLY A 5 -16.46 -13.39 -48.24
N ASN A 6 -17.63 -13.36 -47.58
CA ASN A 6 -17.76 -12.97 -46.17
C ASN A 6 -17.93 -14.18 -45.25
N TYR A 7 -17.70 -13.95 -43.95
CA TYR A 7 -17.82 -14.96 -42.90
C TYR A 7 -19.00 -14.67 -41.96
N ILE A 8 -19.66 -15.72 -41.49
CA ILE A 8 -20.59 -15.65 -40.35
C ILE A 8 -19.77 -15.97 -39.09
N VAL A 9 -19.68 -15.02 -38.17
CA VAL A 9 -18.88 -15.16 -36.95
C VAL A 9 -19.64 -14.71 -35.71
N SER A 10 -19.31 -15.32 -34.56
CA SER A 10 -19.64 -14.72 -33.27
C SER A 10 -18.62 -13.62 -32.97
N LEU A 11 -19.05 -12.36 -33.11
CA LEU A 11 -18.15 -11.21 -32.89
C LEU A 11 -17.53 -11.21 -31.48
N SER A 12 -18.26 -11.68 -30.47
CA SER A 12 -17.73 -11.87 -29.11
C SER A 12 -16.53 -12.85 -29.05
N ARG A 13 -16.58 -13.95 -29.81
CA ARG A 13 -15.47 -14.92 -29.90
C ARG A 13 -14.29 -14.33 -30.66
N VAL A 14 -14.55 -13.57 -31.73
CA VAL A 14 -13.50 -12.87 -32.49
C VAL A 14 -12.79 -11.83 -31.64
N THR A 15 -13.52 -11.00 -30.89
CA THR A 15 -12.93 -10.02 -29.97
C THR A 15 -12.15 -10.68 -28.84
N ALA A 16 -12.64 -11.78 -28.28
CA ALA A 16 -11.90 -12.55 -27.27
C ALA A 16 -10.59 -13.14 -27.83
N TRP A 17 -10.60 -13.61 -29.08
CA TRP A 17 -9.39 -14.06 -29.77
C TRP A 17 -8.42 -12.91 -30.09
N LEU A 18 -8.91 -11.75 -30.56
CA LEU A 18 -8.06 -10.58 -30.78
C LEU A 18 -7.41 -10.07 -29.49
N SER A 19 -8.11 -10.21 -28.35
CA SER A 19 -7.55 -9.91 -27.03
C SER A 19 -6.30 -10.75 -26.73
N SER A 20 -6.34 -12.07 -27.00
CA SER A 20 -5.16 -12.92 -26.75
C SER A 20 -4.00 -12.54 -27.67
N VAL A 21 -4.27 -12.25 -28.94
CA VAL A 21 -3.24 -11.80 -29.90
C VAL A 21 -2.62 -10.47 -29.47
N ALA A 22 -3.42 -9.51 -29.01
CA ALA A 22 -2.91 -8.22 -28.55
C ALA A 22 -2.05 -8.38 -27.28
N GLU A 23 -2.46 -9.23 -26.35
CA GLU A 23 -1.68 -9.52 -25.13
C GLU A 23 -0.36 -10.22 -25.44
N GLU A 24 -0.32 -11.14 -26.41
CA GLU A 24 0.92 -11.76 -26.91
C GLU A 24 1.91 -10.71 -27.46
N LEU A 25 1.39 -9.64 -28.06
CA LEU A 25 2.17 -8.51 -28.54
C LEU A 25 2.57 -7.50 -27.44
N GLY A 26 2.21 -7.77 -26.18
CA GLY A 26 2.55 -6.92 -25.04
C GLY A 26 1.55 -5.80 -24.75
N VAL A 27 0.36 -5.81 -25.37
CA VAL A 27 -0.70 -4.85 -25.04
C VAL A 27 -1.30 -5.18 -23.68
N GLU A 28 -1.37 -4.18 -22.81
CA GLU A 28 -2.03 -4.31 -21.51
C GLU A 28 -3.54 -4.13 -21.65
N ILE A 29 -4.30 -5.20 -21.37
CA ILE A 29 -5.76 -5.19 -21.44
C ILE A 29 -6.35 -5.20 -20.03
N TYR A 30 -7.18 -4.20 -19.74
CA TYR A 30 -7.88 -4.00 -18.48
C TYR A 30 -9.39 -4.26 -18.67
N PRO A 31 -9.84 -5.53 -18.80
CA PRO A 31 -11.28 -5.81 -18.85
C PRO A 31 -11.94 -5.33 -17.55
N GLY A 32 -13.24 -5.07 -17.50
CA GLY A 32 -13.95 -4.72 -16.25
C GLY A 32 -13.69 -3.32 -15.68
N PHE A 33 -12.72 -2.56 -16.19
CA PHE A 33 -12.55 -1.15 -15.89
C PHE A 33 -13.24 -0.29 -16.96
N ALA A 34 -14.24 0.50 -16.55
CA ALA A 34 -14.91 1.42 -17.44
C ALA A 34 -14.17 2.76 -17.48
N GLY A 35 -13.93 3.30 -18.67
CA GLY A 35 -13.54 4.70 -18.81
C GLY A 35 -14.70 5.60 -18.37
N ALA A 36 -14.57 6.24 -17.22
CA ALA A 36 -15.61 7.04 -16.59
C ALA A 36 -15.45 8.55 -16.84
N GLY A 37 -14.26 9.01 -17.21
CA GLY A 37 -14.02 10.40 -17.60
C GLY A 37 -12.74 10.59 -18.41
N LEU A 38 -12.65 11.70 -19.14
CA LEU A 38 -11.43 12.12 -19.82
C LEU A 38 -10.57 12.99 -18.90
N VAL A 39 -9.25 12.79 -18.96
CA VAL A 39 -8.28 13.64 -18.25
C VAL A 39 -7.82 14.74 -19.20
N TYR A 40 -7.89 16.00 -18.77
CA TYR A 40 -7.53 17.16 -19.58
C TYR A 40 -6.30 17.87 -19.05
N GLY A 41 -5.49 18.43 -19.94
CA GLY A 41 -4.35 19.28 -19.61
C GLY A 41 -3.69 19.84 -20.88
N ASN A 42 -2.97 20.96 -20.75
CA ASN A 42 -2.28 21.64 -21.85
C ASN A 42 -3.17 21.88 -23.10
N GLY A 43 -4.47 22.13 -22.91
CA GLY A 43 -5.42 22.36 -24.00
C GLY A 43 -5.92 21.09 -24.73
N GLY A 44 -5.56 19.88 -24.28
CA GLY A 44 -5.96 18.61 -24.89
C GLY A 44 -6.32 17.51 -23.90
N VAL A 45 -6.55 16.30 -24.43
CA VAL A 45 -6.79 15.07 -23.65
C VAL A 45 -5.45 14.43 -23.29
N LEU A 46 -5.21 14.21 -22.01
CA LEU A 46 -4.01 13.55 -21.48
C LEU A 46 -4.25 12.06 -21.17
N GLY A 47 -5.50 11.58 -21.24
CA GLY A 47 -5.80 10.21 -20.83
C GLY A 47 -7.26 9.93 -20.50
N VAL A 48 -7.49 8.79 -19.85
CA VAL A 48 -8.79 8.33 -19.36
C VAL A 48 -8.72 7.99 -17.87
N ARG A 49 -9.79 8.27 -17.13
CA ARG A 49 -9.95 7.91 -15.72
C ARG A 49 -10.99 6.80 -15.59
N THR A 50 -10.71 5.78 -14.78
CA THR A 50 -11.67 4.70 -14.52
C THR A 50 -12.77 5.12 -13.55
N ASN A 51 -13.83 4.33 -13.44
CA ASN A 51 -14.84 4.53 -12.40
C ASN A 51 -14.25 4.31 -10.99
N GLU A 52 -14.82 5.01 -10.02
CA GLU A 52 -14.65 4.74 -8.60
C GLU A 52 -15.40 3.46 -8.23
N VAL A 53 -14.94 2.78 -7.17
CA VAL A 53 -15.60 1.58 -6.62
C VAL A 53 -15.83 1.76 -5.12
N GLY A 54 -16.82 1.06 -4.57
CA GLY A 54 -17.15 1.15 -3.14
C GLY A 54 -17.92 2.42 -2.74
N LEU A 55 -18.74 2.96 -3.65
CA LEU A 55 -19.77 3.96 -3.33
C LEU A 55 -21.12 3.28 -3.13
N ASP A 56 -21.95 3.78 -2.21
CA ASP A 56 -23.35 3.38 -2.07
C ASP A 56 -24.28 4.16 -3.01
N LYS A 57 -25.59 3.85 -2.98
CA LYS A 57 -26.59 4.55 -3.83
C LYS A 57 -26.63 6.06 -3.62
N GLU A 58 -26.26 6.54 -2.44
CA GLU A 58 -26.24 7.95 -2.07
C GLU A 58 -24.86 8.59 -2.30
N GLU A 59 -23.98 7.93 -3.06
CA GLU A 59 -22.62 8.38 -3.36
C GLU A 59 -21.72 8.52 -2.12
N ARG A 60 -22.06 7.85 -1.00
CA ARG A 60 -21.22 7.82 0.19
C ARG A 60 -20.16 6.74 0.05
N MET A 61 -18.95 7.05 0.50
CA MET A 61 -17.82 6.13 0.51
C MET A 61 -18.06 5.01 1.53
N LYS A 62 -18.01 3.75 1.07
CA LYS A 62 -17.98 2.56 1.91
C LYS A 62 -16.57 2.33 2.46
N ASP A 63 -16.44 1.38 3.39
CA ASP A 63 -15.15 0.89 3.89
C ASP A 63 -14.29 0.22 2.82
N THR A 64 -14.87 -0.12 1.67
CA THR A 64 -14.18 -0.67 0.48
C THR A 64 -14.01 0.37 -0.63
N PHE A 65 -14.09 1.68 -0.35
CA PHE A 65 -13.94 2.71 -1.37
C PHE A 65 -12.53 2.70 -1.97
N GLU A 66 -12.44 2.66 -3.30
CA GLU A 66 -11.19 2.93 -4.02
C GLU A 66 -11.45 3.99 -5.12
N PRO A 67 -10.58 5.02 -5.23
CA PRO A 67 -10.71 6.02 -6.27
C PRO A 67 -10.41 5.44 -7.65
N GLY A 68 -11.01 6.02 -8.69
CA GLY A 68 -10.73 5.66 -10.08
C GLY A 68 -9.29 5.98 -10.48
N MET A 69 -8.67 5.10 -11.27
CA MET A 69 -7.29 5.23 -11.72
C MET A 69 -7.20 6.10 -12.98
N GLU A 70 -6.25 7.04 -13.01
CA GLU A 70 -5.93 7.82 -14.21
C GLU A 70 -4.87 7.11 -15.06
N PHE A 71 -5.20 6.85 -16.32
CA PHE A 71 -4.27 6.37 -17.34
C PHE A 71 -3.87 7.53 -18.23
N ARG A 72 -2.65 8.02 -18.06
CA ARG A 72 -2.09 9.12 -18.87
C ARG A 72 -1.37 8.56 -20.09
N ALA A 73 -1.63 9.14 -21.25
CA ALA A 73 -1.06 8.73 -22.52
C ALA A 73 -0.84 9.94 -23.43
N LYS A 74 0.18 9.86 -24.30
CA LYS A 74 0.42 10.87 -25.35
C LYS A 74 -0.76 10.95 -26.35
N VAL A 75 -1.35 9.80 -26.66
CA VAL A 75 -2.50 9.69 -27.56
C VAL A 75 -3.59 8.82 -26.92
N THR A 76 -4.81 9.34 -26.85
CA THR A 76 -6.00 8.62 -26.38
C THR A 76 -6.96 8.33 -27.54
N LEU A 77 -7.19 7.06 -27.86
CA LEU A 77 -8.13 6.64 -28.92
C LEU A 77 -9.47 6.19 -28.31
N LEU A 78 -10.57 6.84 -28.70
CA LEU A 78 -11.91 6.54 -28.17
C LEU A 78 -12.64 5.54 -29.08
N ALA A 79 -12.82 4.32 -28.57
CA ALA A 79 -13.38 3.16 -29.29
C ALA A 79 -14.60 2.52 -28.59
N GLU A 80 -15.35 3.30 -27.80
CA GLU A 80 -16.53 2.85 -27.03
C GLU A 80 -17.64 2.20 -27.89
N GLY A 81 -17.65 2.48 -29.20
CA GLY A 81 -18.66 2.01 -30.13
C GLY A 81 -19.82 3.00 -30.27
N ALA A 82 -20.97 2.53 -30.76
CA ALA A 82 -22.10 3.39 -31.03
C ALA A 82 -22.54 4.16 -29.78
N HIS A 83 -22.54 5.50 -29.86
CA HIS A 83 -23.06 6.42 -28.85
C HIS A 83 -22.30 6.40 -27.50
N GLY A 84 -20.97 6.21 -27.54
CA GLY A 84 -20.08 6.23 -26.38
C GLY A 84 -20.14 7.52 -25.54
N SER A 85 -20.09 7.38 -24.23
CA SER A 85 -20.20 8.47 -23.25
C SER A 85 -19.03 9.47 -23.32
N LEU A 86 -17.79 8.97 -23.36
CA LEU A 86 -16.59 9.81 -23.43
C LEU A 86 -16.45 10.44 -24.82
N SER A 87 -16.87 9.71 -25.86
CA SER A 87 -16.92 10.19 -27.23
C SER A 87 -17.86 11.40 -27.34
N LYS A 88 -19.03 11.38 -26.69
CA LYS A 88 -19.93 12.53 -26.61
C LYS A 88 -19.33 13.71 -25.86
N GLU A 89 -18.61 13.46 -24.78
CA GLU A 89 -17.89 14.49 -24.03
C GLU A 89 -16.86 15.18 -24.92
N ALA A 90 -16.00 14.41 -25.60
CA ALA A 90 -15.02 14.92 -26.55
C ALA A 90 -15.66 15.68 -27.72
N ILE A 91 -16.72 15.12 -28.33
CA ILE A 91 -17.44 15.76 -29.44
C ILE A 91 -17.98 17.14 -29.04
N ARG A 92 -18.55 17.25 -27.83
CA ARG A 92 -19.11 18.51 -27.32
C ARG A 92 -18.03 19.51 -27.00
N ARG A 93 -17.01 19.11 -26.23
CA ARG A 93 -15.93 19.98 -25.76
C ARG A 93 -15.15 20.60 -26.92
N PHE A 94 -14.83 19.81 -27.94
CA PHE A 94 -14.05 20.26 -29.08
C PHE A 94 -14.90 20.66 -30.30
N GLY A 95 -16.24 20.69 -30.18
CA GLY A 95 -17.13 21.11 -31.26
C GLY A 95 -17.03 20.24 -32.53
N LEU A 96 -16.76 18.94 -32.39
CA LEU A 96 -16.40 18.06 -33.51
C LEU A 96 -17.53 17.83 -34.53
N ARG A 97 -18.75 18.28 -34.24
CA ARG A 97 -19.93 18.16 -35.12
C ARG A 97 -20.27 19.43 -35.89
N GLU A 98 -19.46 20.48 -35.81
CA GLU A 98 -19.70 21.71 -36.57
C GLU A 98 -19.77 21.43 -38.09
N GLY A 99 -20.86 21.89 -38.73
CA GLY A 99 -21.11 21.66 -40.16
C GLY A 99 -21.45 20.20 -40.55
N LYS A 100 -21.75 19.32 -39.59
CA LYS A 100 -22.15 17.92 -39.83
C LYS A 100 -23.60 17.66 -39.41
N ASN A 101 -24.22 16.64 -40.01
CA ASN A 101 -25.55 16.20 -39.57
C ASN A 101 -25.45 15.50 -38.20
N LEU A 102 -26.56 15.51 -37.45
CA LEU A 102 -26.67 14.71 -36.25
C LEU A 102 -26.61 13.22 -36.61
N GLN A 103 -25.99 12.42 -35.75
CA GLN A 103 -25.97 10.98 -35.93
C GLN A 103 -27.36 10.42 -35.67
N THR A 104 -27.85 9.61 -36.61
CA THR A 104 -29.05 8.81 -36.42
C THR A 104 -28.65 7.38 -36.04
N TYR A 105 -29.53 6.72 -35.31
CA TYR A 105 -29.27 5.43 -34.69
C TYR A 105 -30.44 4.48 -34.87
N GLY A 106 -30.13 3.18 -34.76
CA GLY A 106 -31.08 2.09 -34.71
C GLY A 106 -30.83 1.23 -33.50
N ILE A 107 -31.84 0.49 -33.08
CA ILE A 107 -31.70 -0.57 -32.10
C ILE A 107 -31.78 -1.93 -32.76
N GLY A 108 -30.76 -2.75 -32.55
CA GLY A 108 -30.77 -4.17 -32.89
C GLY A 108 -31.11 -5.00 -31.65
N VAL A 109 -32.18 -5.79 -31.72
CA VAL A 109 -32.52 -6.82 -30.72
C VAL A 109 -32.22 -8.20 -31.31
N LYS A 110 -31.49 -9.03 -30.57
CA LYS A 110 -30.91 -10.30 -31.03
C LYS A 110 -31.25 -11.45 -30.10
N GLU A 111 -31.56 -12.60 -30.67
CA GLU A 111 -31.56 -13.89 -29.99
C GLU A 111 -30.59 -14.86 -30.68
N VAL A 112 -30.02 -15.79 -29.91
CA VAL A 112 -29.29 -16.94 -30.45
C VAL A 112 -30.05 -18.20 -30.07
N TRP A 113 -30.25 -19.06 -31.05
CA TRP A 113 -30.99 -20.32 -30.93
C TRP A 113 -30.10 -21.49 -31.33
N LYS A 114 -30.17 -22.58 -30.58
CA LYS A 114 -29.77 -23.90 -31.07
C LYS A 114 -30.99 -24.46 -31.80
N VAL A 115 -30.92 -24.63 -33.11
CA VAL A 115 -32.08 -25.09 -33.88
C VAL A 115 -32.01 -26.60 -34.12
N ASP A 116 -33.17 -27.20 -34.40
CA ASP A 116 -33.27 -28.58 -34.83
C ASP A 116 -32.31 -28.86 -36.01
N PRO A 117 -31.48 -29.92 -35.97
CA PRO A 117 -30.51 -30.23 -37.03
C PRO A 117 -31.13 -30.32 -38.43
N SER A 118 -32.40 -30.72 -38.56
CA SER A 118 -33.11 -30.80 -39.85
C SER A 118 -33.41 -29.43 -40.46
N LYS A 119 -33.46 -28.37 -39.64
CA LYS A 119 -33.73 -26.98 -40.05
C LYS A 119 -32.45 -26.17 -40.27
N TYR A 120 -31.31 -26.69 -39.81
CA TYR A 120 -30.03 -26.01 -39.89
C TYR A 120 -29.39 -26.10 -41.29
N GLN A 121 -28.94 -24.97 -41.83
CA GLN A 121 -28.24 -24.88 -43.12
C GLN A 121 -26.97 -24.03 -42.96
N ALA A 122 -25.82 -24.67 -42.82
CA ALA A 122 -24.55 -23.98 -42.58
C ALA A 122 -24.26 -22.88 -43.62
N GLY A 123 -23.86 -21.70 -43.16
CA GLY A 123 -23.49 -20.58 -44.03
C GLY A 123 -24.67 -19.79 -44.60
N LYS A 124 -25.92 -20.19 -44.32
CA LYS A 124 -27.10 -19.47 -44.81
C LYS A 124 -27.28 -18.11 -44.13
N VAL A 125 -27.54 -17.09 -44.96
CA VAL A 125 -27.80 -15.70 -44.57
C VAL A 125 -29.15 -15.27 -45.14
N VAL A 126 -30.04 -14.79 -44.29
CA VAL A 126 -31.36 -14.26 -44.69
C VAL A 126 -31.58 -12.89 -44.06
N HIS A 127 -32.07 -11.95 -44.88
CA HIS A 127 -32.53 -10.64 -44.46
C HIS A 127 -34.00 -10.48 -44.83
N THR A 128 -34.77 -9.84 -43.96
CA THR A 128 -36.20 -9.61 -44.14
C THR A 128 -36.52 -8.14 -43.95
N MET A 129 -37.55 -7.66 -44.64
CA MET A 129 -38.03 -6.27 -44.55
C MET A 129 -39.55 -6.28 -44.73
N GLY A 130 -40.25 -5.37 -44.05
CA GLY A 130 -41.71 -5.34 -43.99
C GLY A 130 -42.23 -5.88 -42.66
N TRP A 131 -43.28 -6.72 -42.71
CA TRP A 131 -43.98 -7.21 -41.51
C TRP A 131 -42.99 -7.80 -40.48
N PRO A 132 -43.11 -7.42 -39.19
CA PRO A 132 -44.24 -6.78 -38.52
C PRO A 132 -44.23 -5.24 -38.52
N LEU A 133 -43.20 -4.61 -39.10
CA LEU A 133 -43.08 -3.16 -39.16
C LEU A 133 -44.02 -2.58 -40.21
N ASP A 134 -44.51 -1.36 -39.97
CA ASP A 134 -45.28 -0.63 -40.98
C ASP A 134 -44.36 -0.06 -42.08
N TRP A 135 -44.95 0.42 -43.16
CA TRP A 135 -44.19 0.94 -44.30
C TRP A 135 -43.50 2.29 -44.04
N ARG A 136 -43.72 2.91 -42.87
CA ARG A 136 -43.09 4.19 -42.47
C ARG A 136 -41.95 4.01 -41.49
N THR A 137 -41.88 2.87 -40.82
CA THR A 137 -40.85 2.54 -39.84
C THR A 137 -39.69 1.86 -40.54
N TYR A 138 -38.50 2.46 -40.46
CA TYR A 138 -37.30 1.83 -41.01
C TYR A 138 -36.87 0.66 -40.12
N GLY A 139 -36.61 -0.49 -40.73
CA GLY A 139 -36.11 -1.66 -40.03
C GLY A 139 -36.13 -2.92 -40.87
N GLY A 140 -35.60 -4.00 -40.30
CA GLY A 140 -35.51 -5.29 -40.97
C GLY A 140 -34.94 -6.37 -40.07
N GLY A 141 -35.30 -7.62 -40.35
CA GLY A 141 -34.84 -8.79 -39.61
C GLY A 141 -33.65 -9.48 -40.27
N TRP A 142 -32.87 -10.21 -39.49
CA TRP A 142 -31.81 -11.08 -40.00
C TRP A 142 -31.88 -12.49 -39.41
N VAL A 143 -31.36 -13.48 -40.14
CA VAL A 143 -31.16 -14.86 -39.69
C VAL A 143 -29.86 -15.38 -40.30
N TYR A 144 -28.90 -15.74 -39.45
CA TYR A 144 -27.59 -16.26 -39.85
C TYR A 144 -27.35 -17.63 -39.21
N HIS A 145 -27.13 -18.65 -40.03
CA HIS A 145 -26.82 -20.01 -39.58
C HIS A 145 -25.31 -20.11 -39.31
N MET A 146 -24.96 -20.07 -38.03
CA MET A 146 -23.59 -20.12 -37.51
C MET A 146 -23.17 -21.56 -37.20
N ASP A 147 -21.89 -21.76 -36.95
CA ASP A 147 -21.34 -23.07 -36.56
C ASP A 147 -22.02 -23.65 -35.30
N ASP A 148 -21.81 -24.95 -35.06
CA ASP A 148 -22.41 -25.71 -33.95
C ASP A 148 -23.96 -25.76 -34.00
N GLY A 149 -24.57 -25.66 -35.18
CA GLY A 149 -26.04 -25.71 -35.31
C GLY A 149 -26.75 -24.51 -34.66
N LEU A 150 -26.04 -23.39 -34.49
CA LEU A 150 -26.56 -22.18 -33.90
C LEU A 150 -27.13 -21.25 -34.97
N VAL A 151 -28.19 -20.53 -34.64
CA VAL A 151 -28.78 -19.50 -35.49
C VAL A 151 -28.84 -18.20 -34.72
N SER A 152 -28.24 -17.15 -35.29
CA SER A 152 -28.37 -15.78 -34.82
C SER A 152 -29.52 -15.12 -35.59
N LEU A 153 -30.57 -14.72 -34.88
CA LEU A 153 -31.69 -13.98 -35.47
C LEU A 153 -31.96 -12.70 -34.71
N GLY A 154 -32.59 -11.74 -35.36
CA GLY A 154 -32.96 -10.50 -34.70
C GLY A 154 -33.67 -9.51 -35.61
N LEU A 155 -33.97 -8.34 -35.05
CA LEU A 155 -34.68 -7.25 -35.71
C LEU A 155 -33.95 -5.93 -35.41
N VAL A 156 -33.70 -5.14 -36.46
CA VAL A 156 -33.24 -3.75 -36.35
C VAL A 156 -34.40 -2.82 -36.61
N ILE A 157 -34.55 -1.78 -35.78
CA ILE A 157 -35.53 -0.70 -35.95
C ILE A 157 -34.81 0.64 -35.79
N GLY A 158 -34.97 1.55 -36.76
CA GLY A 158 -34.44 2.91 -36.69
C GLY A 158 -35.13 3.70 -35.57
N LEU A 159 -34.37 4.44 -34.77
CA LEU A 159 -34.90 5.17 -33.60
C LEU A 159 -35.67 6.44 -33.96
N ASP A 160 -35.76 6.78 -35.25
CA ASP A 160 -36.59 7.84 -35.81
C ASP A 160 -38.08 7.43 -35.97
N TYR A 161 -38.52 6.33 -35.34
CA TYR A 161 -39.92 5.93 -35.33
C TYR A 161 -40.80 6.95 -34.60
N THR A 162 -42.02 7.14 -35.13
CA THR A 162 -42.91 8.23 -34.67
C THR A 162 -43.92 7.78 -33.61
N ASN A 163 -44.29 6.50 -33.58
CA ASN A 163 -45.33 5.97 -32.70
C ASN A 163 -44.76 5.61 -31.32
N PRO A 164 -45.18 6.28 -30.22
CA PRO A 164 -44.69 6.00 -28.87
C PRO A 164 -45.17 4.66 -28.29
N TYR A 165 -46.05 3.91 -28.96
CA TYR A 165 -46.46 2.57 -28.50
C TYR A 165 -45.61 1.43 -29.09
N LEU A 166 -44.68 1.74 -30.00
CA LEU A 166 -43.84 0.75 -30.66
C LEU A 166 -42.75 0.21 -29.73
N SER A 167 -42.71 -1.11 -29.58
CA SER A 167 -41.72 -1.81 -28.74
C SER A 167 -40.85 -2.74 -29.56
N PRO A 168 -39.57 -2.39 -29.80
CA PRO A 168 -38.60 -3.25 -30.49
C PRO A 168 -38.55 -4.70 -30.01
N TYR A 169 -38.55 -4.91 -28.68
CA TYR A 169 -38.62 -6.26 -28.12
C TYR A 169 -39.89 -6.99 -28.54
N ARG A 170 -41.06 -6.37 -28.40
CA ARG A 170 -42.34 -7.00 -28.76
C ARG A 170 -42.45 -7.25 -30.27
N GLU A 171 -41.87 -6.41 -31.11
CA GLU A 171 -41.78 -6.65 -32.56
C GLU A 171 -40.92 -7.87 -32.89
N LEU A 172 -39.79 -8.07 -32.20
CA LEU A 172 -38.99 -9.30 -32.32
C LEU A 172 -39.76 -10.53 -31.83
N GLN A 173 -40.52 -10.42 -30.74
CA GLN A 173 -41.35 -11.55 -30.29
C GLN A 173 -42.47 -11.84 -31.30
N ARG A 174 -43.04 -10.80 -31.93
CA ARG A 174 -44.09 -10.89 -32.95
C ARG A 174 -43.59 -11.48 -34.27
N ILE A 175 -42.42 -11.08 -34.77
CA ILE A 175 -41.90 -11.58 -36.06
C ILE A 175 -41.69 -13.10 -36.07
N LYS A 176 -41.41 -13.71 -34.90
CA LYS A 176 -41.23 -15.16 -34.75
C LYS A 176 -42.49 -15.99 -35.05
N HIS A 177 -43.66 -15.36 -35.06
CA HIS A 177 -44.93 -15.97 -35.47
C HIS A 177 -45.15 -15.96 -36.99
N HIS A 178 -44.27 -15.32 -37.76
CA HIS A 178 -44.32 -15.45 -39.21
C HIS A 178 -43.94 -16.90 -39.61
N PRO A 179 -44.64 -17.52 -40.58
CA PRO A 179 -44.45 -18.94 -40.94
C PRO A 179 -43.00 -19.37 -41.13
N TYR A 180 -42.17 -18.50 -41.72
CA TYR A 180 -40.74 -18.74 -41.88
C TYR A 180 -39.99 -18.96 -40.55
N PHE A 181 -40.22 -18.11 -39.56
CA PHE A 181 -39.55 -18.20 -38.26
C PHE A 181 -40.16 -19.32 -37.41
N THR A 182 -41.48 -19.50 -37.47
CA THR A 182 -42.16 -20.60 -36.77
C THR A 182 -41.64 -21.95 -37.24
N ASP A 183 -41.43 -22.15 -38.55
CA ASP A 183 -40.84 -23.38 -39.07
C ASP A 183 -39.38 -23.57 -38.60
N LEU A 184 -38.58 -22.52 -38.66
CA LEU A 184 -37.16 -22.56 -38.27
C LEU A 184 -36.95 -22.84 -36.77
N LEU A 185 -37.85 -22.33 -35.92
CA LEU A 185 -37.75 -22.40 -34.46
C LEU A 185 -38.62 -23.52 -33.84
N SER A 186 -39.20 -24.39 -34.67
CA SER A 186 -39.95 -25.56 -34.23
C SER A 186 -39.03 -26.75 -33.90
N GLY A 187 -39.62 -27.87 -33.46
CA GLY A 187 -38.88 -29.09 -33.09
C GLY A 187 -38.10 -28.93 -31.78
N ASP A 188 -36.90 -29.50 -31.72
CA ASP A 188 -36.01 -29.46 -30.54
C ASP A 188 -35.22 -28.14 -30.40
N SER A 189 -35.71 -27.07 -31.04
CA SER A 189 -35.05 -25.77 -31.05
C SER A 189 -35.14 -25.08 -29.69
N THR A 190 -34.01 -24.58 -29.18
CA THR A 190 -33.91 -23.94 -27.87
C THR A 190 -33.21 -22.59 -27.96
N ARG A 191 -33.79 -21.56 -27.33
CA ARG A 191 -33.18 -20.23 -27.20
C ARG A 191 -32.07 -20.26 -26.15
N ILE A 192 -30.87 -19.81 -26.51
CA ILE A 192 -29.69 -19.87 -25.64
C ILE A 192 -29.22 -18.51 -25.14
N ALA A 193 -29.48 -17.43 -25.88
CA ALA A 193 -29.03 -16.08 -25.51
C ALA A 193 -29.96 -15.01 -26.05
N TYR A 194 -29.98 -13.86 -25.38
CA TYR A 194 -30.64 -12.64 -25.81
C TYR A 194 -29.70 -11.44 -25.60
N GLY A 195 -29.83 -10.40 -26.42
CA GLY A 195 -29.12 -9.14 -26.23
C GLY A 195 -29.63 -8.04 -27.14
N ALA A 196 -29.31 -6.79 -26.82
CA ALA A 196 -29.68 -5.63 -27.62
C ALA A 196 -28.51 -4.64 -27.70
N ARG A 197 -28.35 -3.96 -28.84
CA ARG A 197 -27.31 -2.93 -29.00
C ARG A 197 -27.71 -1.88 -30.03
N SER A 198 -27.44 -0.62 -29.72
CA SER A 198 -27.59 0.48 -30.69
C SER A 198 -26.53 0.38 -31.80
N LEU A 199 -26.89 0.82 -32.99
CA LEU A 199 -25.99 0.96 -34.13
C LEU A 199 -26.17 2.33 -34.79
N ASN A 200 -25.13 2.81 -35.46
CA ASN A 200 -25.18 4.04 -36.24
C ASN A 200 -25.89 3.80 -37.57
N GLU A 201 -26.71 4.76 -38.00
CA GLU A 201 -27.34 4.76 -39.32
C GLU A 201 -27.30 6.11 -40.05
N GLY A 202 -26.62 7.10 -39.47
CA GLY A 202 -26.48 8.43 -40.07
C GLY A 202 -25.44 8.51 -41.21
N GLY A 203 -24.67 7.44 -41.46
CA GLY A 203 -23.73 7.38 -42.57
C GLY A 203 -22.67 8.49 -42.58
N ILE A 204 -22.06 8.73 -43.74
CA ILE A 204 -20.93 9.66 -43.90
C ILE A 204 -21.29 11.12 -43.57
N GLN A 205 -22.56 11.50 -43.73
CA GLN A 205 -23.08 12.83 -43.42
C GLN A 205 -22.97 13.17 -41.92
N SER A 206 -22.92 12.14 -41.08
CA SER A 206 -22.96 12.25 -39.62
C SER A 206 -21.62 11.96 -38.95
N VAL A 207 -20.58 11.69 -39.75
CA VAL A 207 -19.21 11.47 -39.28
C VAL A 207 -18.65 12.83 -38.79
N PRO A 208 -18.25 12.93 -37.51
CA PRO A 208 -17.68 14.16 -36.96
C PRO A 208 -16.25 14.38 -37.46
N LYS A 209 -15.64 15.51 -37.08
CA LYS A 209 -14.18 15.64 -37.11
C LYS A 209 -13.56 14.53 -36.25
N LEU A 210 -12.54 13.85 -36.77
CA LEU A 210 -12.09 12.57 -36.21
C LEU A 210 -11.00 12.71 -35.15
N HIS A 211 -10.27 13.82 -35.18
CA HIS A 211 -9.16 14.08 -34.28
C HIS A 211 -9.42 15.30 -33.40
N PHE A 212 -8.79 15.30 -32.23
CA PHE A 212 -8.76 16.40 -31.27
C PHE A 212 -7.38 16.44 -30.61
N PRO A 213 -7.00 17.53 -29.92
CA PRO A 213 -5.69 17.62 -29.28
C PRO A 213 -5.49 16.46 -28.27
N GLY A 214 -4.47 15.61 -28.51
CA GLY A 214 -4.16 14.44 -27.67
C GLY A 214 -4.95 13.16 -27.98
N GLY A 215 -5.75 13.10 -29.05
CA GLY A 215 -6.52 11.88 -29.35
C GLY A 215 -7.38 11.87 -30.62
N ALA A 216 -8.13 10.77 -30.80
CA ALA A 216 -9.02 10.58 -31.94
C ALA A 216 -10.22 9.65 -31.64
N LEU A 217 -11.28 9.79 -32.43
CA LEU A 217 -12.47 8.93 -32.44
C LEU A 217 -12.31 7.82 -33.49
N ILE A 218 -12.49 6.55 -33.12
CA ILE A 218 -12.38 5.42 -34.05
C ILE A 218 -13.64 4.55 -34.05
N GLY A 219 -13.80 3.73 -35.10
CA GLY A 219 -14.88 2.76 -35.22
C GLY A 219 -16.29 3.36 -35.18
N CYS A 220 -17.20 2.67 -34.48
CA CYS A 220 -18.61 3.09 -34.38
C CYS A 220 -18.82 4.31 -33.47
N SER A 221 -17.80 4.72 -32.70
CA SER A 221 -17.81 6.00 -31.97
C SER A 221 -17.85 7.18 -32.94
N ALA A 222 -17.05 7.12 -34.01
CA ALA A 222 -17.09 8.07 -35.12
C ALA A 222 -18.29 7.83 -36.06
N GLY A 223 -18.73 6.57 -36.18
CA GLY A 223 -19.96 6.19 -36.90
C GLY A 223 -19.73 5.51 -38.25
N PHE A 224 -18.67 4.72 -38.39
CA PHE A 224 -18.32 4.04 -39.64
C PHE A 224 -19.13 2.77 -39.91
N VAL A 225 -20.46 2.89 -40.01
CA VAL A 225 -21.36 1.78 -40.33
C VAL A 225 -21.90 1.92 -41.75
N ASN A 226 -21.70 0.89 -42.57
CA ASN A 226 -22.39 0.75 -43.84
C ASN A 226 -23.78 0.15 -43.59
N VAL A 227 -24.77 1.02 -43.49
CA VAL A 227 -26.16 0.67 -43.11
C VAL A 227 -26.79 -0.27 -44.13
N ALA A 228 -26.56 -0.03 -45.43
CA ALA A 228 -27.13 -0.82 -46.50
C ALA A 228 -26.64 -2.28 -46.48
N LYS A 229 -25.36 -2.49 -46.15
CA LYS A 229 -24.76 -3.82 -45.99
C LYS A 229 -24.99 -4.41 -44.59
N ILE A 230 -25.46 -3.60 -43.62
CA ILE A 230 -25.53 -3.92 -42.19
C ILE A 230 -24.15 -4.37 -41.65
N LYS A 231 -23.09 -3.63 -42.04
CA LYS A 231 -21.70 -3.96 -41.70
C LYS A 231 -20.95 -2.73 -41.22
N GLY A 232 -20.38 -2.79 -40.03
CA GLY A 232 -19.50 -1.74 -39.48
C GLY A 232 -18.17 -2.26 -38.93
N THR A 233 -18.04 -3.57 -38.70
CA THR A 233 -16.85 -4.16 -38.07
C THR A 233 -15.58 -3.99 -38.91
N HIS A 234 -15.66 -4.23 -40.22
CA HIS A 234 -14.52 -4.12 -41.14
C HIS A 234 -14.02 -2.66 -41.23
N ASN A 235 -14.95 -1.71 -41.34
CA ASN A 235 -14.63 -0.27 -41.30
C ASN A 235 -14.05 0.14 -39.95
N ALA A 236 -14.59 -0.38 -38.85
CA ALA A 236 -14.08 -0.09 -37.52
C ALA A 236 -12.64 -0.61 -37.33
N MET A 237 -12.36 -1.86 -37.73
CA MET A 237 -11.02 -2.43 -37.67
C MET A 237 -10.03 -1.61 -38.51
N LYS A 238 -10.36 -1.29 -39.77
CA LYS A 238 -9.46 -0.49 -40.61
C LYS A 238 -9.23 0.91 -40.06
N SER A 239 -10.27 1.55 -39.51
CA SER A 239 -10.13 2.85 -38.86
C SER A 239 -9.18 2.80 -37.65
N GLY A 240 -9.20 1.71 -36.87
CA GLY A 240 -8.27 1.50 -35.77
C GLY A 240 -6.83 1.27 -36.24
N MET A 241 -6.63 0.53 -37.33
CA MET A 241 -5.31 0.32 -37.93
C MET A 241 -4.69 1.65 -38.41
N LEU A 242 -5.46 2.46 -39.14
CA LEU A 242 -5.00 3.77 -39.64
C LEU A 242 -4.70 4.75 -38.50
N ALA A 243 -5.50 4.71 -37.42
CA ALA A 243 -5.24 5.53 -36.24
C ALA A 243 -3.99 5.08 -35.49
N ALA A 244 -3.72 3.78 -35.41
CA ALA A 244 -2.52 3.24 -34.79
C ALA A 244 -1.25 3.63 -35.57
N GLU A 245 -1.29 3.54 -36.90
CA GLU A 245 -0.20 4.01 -37.78
C GLU A 245 0.09 5.50 -37.55
N ALA A 246 -0.96 6.34 -37.57
CA ALA A 246 -0.82 7.78 -37.33
C ALA A 246 -0.31 8.12 -35.91
N ALA A 247 -0.78 7.40 -34.89
CA ALA A 247 -0.36 7.59 -33.51
C ALA A 247 1.12 7.19 -33.32
N TYR A 248 1.56 6.09 -33.93
CA TYR A 248 2.94 5.64 -33.87
C TYR A 248 3.89 6.67 -34.49
N ASP A 249 3.54 7.21 -35.66
CA ASP A 249 4.33 8.25 -36.33
C ASP A 249 4.39 9.53 -35.50
N ALA A 250 3.26 9.95 -34.92
CA ALA A 250 3.18 11.15 -34.09
C ALA A 250 4.00 11.02 -32.79
N ILE A 251 3.94 9.87 -32.11
CA ILE A 251 4.70 9.62 -30.88
C ILE A 251 6.20 9.49 -31.15
N SER A 252 6.58 8.86 -32.26
CA SER A 252 7.99 8.63 -32.61
C SER A 252 8.72 9.90 -33.06
N SER A 253 7.98 10.88 -33.60
CA SER A 253 8.54 12.14 -34.08
C SER A 253 8.56 13.25 -33.03
N ASP A 254 7.79 13.11 -31.94
CA ASP A 254 7.57 14.16 -30.94
C ASP A 254 7.94 13.70 -29.52
N VAL A 255 9.25 13.53 -29.30
CA VAL A 255 9.78 12.97 -28.04
C VAL A 255 9.86 14.03 -26.92
N GLU A 256 9.95 15.33 -27.26
CA GLU A 256 10.24 16.43 -26.30
C GLU A 256 9.20 17.57 -26.23
N SER A 257 8.07 17.50 -26.95
CA SER A 257 7.05 18.56 -26.93
C SER A 257 6.07 18.43 -25.76
N GLU A 258 5.81 19.55 -25.06
CA GLU A 258 4.77 19.67 -24.03
C GLU A 258 3.35 19.87 -24.61
N GLN A 259 3.21 20.02 -25.93
CA GLN A 259 1.94 20.23 -26.61
C GLN A 259 1.18 18.91 -26.82
N PRO A 260 -0.17 18.92 -26.84
CA PRO A 260 -0.95 17.72 -27.15
C PRO A 260 -0.62 17.18 -28.54
N THR A 261 -0.42 15.86 -28.64
CA THR A 261 -0.06 15.20 -29.90
C THR A 261 -1.10 15.42 -30.99
N ASP A 262 -0.65 15.78 -32.20
CA ASP A 262 -1.51 15.99 -33.36
C ASP A 262 -1.85 14.68 -34.08
N MET A 263 -3.15 14.41 -34.22
CA MET A 263 -3.72 13.24 -34.88
C MET A 263 -4.40 13.59 -36.22
N SER A 264 -4.16 14.78 -36.79
CA SER A 264 -4.73 15.22 -38.08
C SER A 264 -4.50 14.23 -39.24
N LYS A 265 -3.30 13.64 -39.32
CA LYS A 265 -2.92 12.63 -40.33
C LYS A 265 -3.87 11.42 -40.37
N TYR A 266 -4.46 11.03 -39.24
CA TYR A 266 -5.44 9.95 -39.21
C TYR A 266 -6.67 10.26 -40.08
N GLU A 267 -7.17 11.51 -40.03
CA GLU A 267 -8.33 11.91 -40.81
C GLU A 267 -8.03 11.92 -42.32
N GLU A 268 -6.84 12.37 -42.71
CA GLU A 268 -6.36 12.34 -44.11
C GLU A 268 -6.23 10.91 -44.64
N SER A 269 -5.61 10.02 -43.84
CA SER A 269 -5.48 8.59 -44.15
C SER A 269 -6.83 7.90 -44.25
N LEU A 270 -7.81 8.26 -43.40
CA LEU A 270 -9.15 7.69 -43.49
C LEU A 270 -9.89 8.17 -44.74
N ARG A 271 -9.81 9.46 -45.08
CA ARG A 271 -10.44 10.06 -46.28
C ARG A 271 -9.89 9.49 -47.59
N SER A 272 -8.63 9.07 -47.61
CA SER A 272 -7.99 8.41 -48.75
C SER A 272 -8.15 6.89 -48.76
N SER A 273 -8.74 6.31 -47.71
CA SER A 273 -8.94 4.87 -47.59
C SER A 273 -10.26 4.39 -48.21
N TRP A 274 -10.32 3.09 -48.48
CA TRP A 274 -11.53 2.42 -48.95
C TRP A 274 -12.71 2.51 -47.96
N VAL A 275 -12.48 2.86 -46.69
CA VAL A 275 -13.56 3.09 -45.71
C VAL A 275 -14.41 4.29 -46.13
N PHE A 276 -13.79 5.36 -46.61
CA PHE A 276 -14.50 6.53 -47.10
C PHE A 276 -15.31 6.18 -48.35
N ASP A 277 -14.71 5.46 -49.29
CA ASP A 277 -15.37 4.99 -50.52
C ASP A 277 -16.59 4.10 -50.21
N ASP A 278 -16.45 3.15 -49.28
CA ASP A 278 -17.52 2.23 -48.87
C ASP A 278 -18.73 2.97 -48.29
N LEU A 279 -18.49 4.01 -47.48
CA LEU A 279 -19.55 4.83 -46.89
C LEU A 279 -20.13 5.84 -47.88
N HIS A 280 -19.29 6.40 -48.76
CA HIS A 280 -19.70 7.37 -49.76
C HIS A 280 -20.60 6.75 -50.84
N GLU A 281 -20.32 5.52 -51.26
CA GLU A 281 -21.14 4.77 -52.22
C GLU A 281 -22.59 4.63 -51.74
N VAL A 282 -22.80 4.39 -50.45
CA VAL A 282 -24.13 4.09 -49.89
C VAL A 282 -24.81 5.28 -49.19
N ARG A 283 -24.22 6.48 -49.27
CA ARG A 283 -24.60 7.64 -48.43
C ARG A 283 -26.07 8.07 -48.55
N ASN A 284 -26.69 7.84 -49.71
CA ASN A 284 -28.06 8.29 -49.98
C ASN A 284 -29.13 7.21 -49.70
N LEU A 285 -28.73 5.95 -49.43
CA LEU A 285 -29.66 4.85 -49.27
C LEU A 285 -30.54 5.05 -48.03
N ARG A 286 -29.95 5.17 -46.83
CA ARG A 286 -30.74 5.34 -45.60
C ARG A 286 -31.62 6.60 -45.59
N PRO A 287 -31.13 7.80 -45.97
CA PRO A 287 -31.98 8.99 -46.05
C PRO A 287 -33.16 8.86 -47.02
N SER A 288 -33.05 8.04 -48.08
CA SER A 288 -34.14 7.88 -49.06
C SER A 288 -35.43 7.27 -48.46
N PHE A 289 -35.30 6.53 -47.36
CA PHE A 289 -36.44 5.97 -46.60
C PHE A 289 -37.20 7.02 -45.78
N ASN A 290 -36.62 8.20 -45.56
CA ASN A 290 -37.23 9.29 -44.75
C ASN A 290 -38.09 10.25 -45.60
N THR A 291 -38.31 9.91 -46.87
CA THR A 291 -39.21 10.64 -47.76
C THR A 291 -40.68 10.29 -47.47
N ARG A 292 -41.63 11.08 -48.00
CA ARG A 292 -43.08 10.79 -47.86
C ARG A 292 -43.51 9.43 -48.42
N LEU A 293 -42.67 8.80 -49.25
CA LEU A 293 -42.89 7.51 -49.86
C LEU A 293 -42.41 6.32 -48.99
N GLY A 294 -41.76 6.59 -47.85
CA GLY A 294 -41.35 5.60 -46.85
C GLY A 294 -40.55 4.44 -47.44
N LEU A 295 -40.87 3.22 -46.99
CA LEU A 295 -40.27 1.96 -47.42
C LEU A 295 -40.19 1.81 -48.95
N TRP A 296 -41.29 2.12 -49.65
CA TRP A 296 -41.38 1.94 -51.10
C TRP A 296 -40.49 2.92 -51.87
N GLY A 297 -40.45 4.18 -51.43
CA GLY A 297 -39.55 5.19 -52.00
C GLY A 297 -38.08 4.82 -51.79
N GLY A 298 -37.74 4.38 -50.58
CA GLY A 298 -36.39 3.96 -50.24
C GLY A 298 -35.93 2.73 -51.02
N LEU A 299 -36.81 1.74 -51.23
CA LEU A 299 -36.51 0.55 -52.04
C LEU A 299 -36.25 0.88 -53.51
N VAL A 300 -37.11 1.70 -54.12
CA VAL A 300 -36.96 2.12 -55.53
C VAL A 300 -35.67 2.92 -55.70
N TYR A 301 -35.42 3.89 -54.83
CA TYR A 301 -34.20 4.69 -54.88
C TYR A 301 -32.95 3.82 -54.68
N SER A 302 -32.95 2.96 -53.66
CA SER A 302 -31.83 2.07 -53.36
C SER A 302 -31.54 1.10 -54.52
N GLY A 303 -32.58 0.61 -55.21
CA GLY A 303 -32.43 -0.21 -56.41
C GLY A 303 -31.77 0.56 -57.57
N ILE A 304 -32.23 1.78 -57.85
CA ILE A 304 -31.66 2.63 -58.90
C ILE A 304 -30.19 2.99 -58.57
N ASP A 305 -29.95 3.48 -57.37
CA ASP A 305 -28.62 3.96 -56.96
C ASP A 305 -27.62 2.81 -56.85
N SER A 306 -27.99 1.68 -56.23
CA SER A 306 -27.05 0.56 -56.01
C SER A 306 -26.78 -0.29 -57.25
N LEU A 307 -27.77 -0.48 -58.14
CA LEU A 307 -27.61 -1.35 -59.32
C LEU A 307 -27.01 -0.61 -60.51
N PHE A 308 -27.36 0.66 -60.71
CA PHE A 308 -26.98 1.42 -61.90
C PHE A 308 -25.97 2.53 -61.63
N LEU A 309 -26.18 3.34 -60.59
CA LEU A 309 -25.36 4.54 -60.35
C LEU A 309 -24.15 4.29 -59.45
N LYS A 310 -24.18 3.23 -58.65
CA LYS A 310 -23.18 2.87 -57.63
C LYS A 310 -22.74 4.07 -56.80
N GLY A 311 -23.70 4.87 -56.33
CA GLY A 311 -23.44 6.05 -55.50
C GLY A 311 -22.80 7.24 -56.22
N ARG A 312 -22.60 7.20 -57.56
CA ARG A 312 -22.03 8.30 -58.36
C ARG A 312 -23.03 9.43 -58.65
N THR A 313 -23.93 9.68 -57.72
CA THR A 313 -24.89 10.78 -57.76
C THR A 313 -24.19 12.10 -57.42
N PRO A 314 -24.50 13.24 -58.08
CA PRO A 314 -23.88 14.54 -57.79
C PRO A 314 -24.50 15.25 -56.58
N TRP A 315 -25.30 14.56 -55.77
CA TRP A 315 -25.96 15.10 -54.58
C TRP A 315 -25.77 14.18 -53.37
N THR A 316 -26.02 14.73 -52.19
CA THR A 316 -26.08 13.99 -50.92
C THR A 316 -27.32 14.43 -50.16
N PHE A 317 -28.17 13.48 -49.76
CA PHE A 317 -29.33 13.76 -48.93
C PHE A 317 -28.91 14.09 -47.50
N ASN A 318 -29.60 15.06 -46.91
CA ASN A 318 -29.47 15.39 -45.49
C ASN A 318 -30.44 14.55 -44.65
N HIS A 319 -30.02 14.27 -43.43
CA HIS A 319 -30.92 13.75 -42.40
C HIS A 319 -31.77 14.91 -41.85
N SER A 320 -32.81 14.57 -41.08
CA SER A 320 -33.58 15.55 -40.31
C SER A 320 -32.64 16.45 -39.48
N SER A 321 -32.97 17.75 -39.36
CA SER A 321 -32.28 18.67 -38.45
C SER A 321 -32.58 18.42 -36.97
N ALA A 322 -33.58 17.58 -36.69
CA ALA A 322 -33.95 17.10 -35.36
C ALA A 322 -33.34 15.72 -35.07
N SER A 323 -33.03 15.45 -33.79
CA SER A 323 -32.53 14.16 -33.33
C SER A 323 -33.59 13.05 -33.43
N ASP A 324 -33.17 11.78 -33.39
CA ASP A 324 -34.10 10.63 -33.42
C ASP A 324 -35.22 10.76 -32.37
N ALA A 325 -34.86 11.11 -31.12
CA ALA A 325 -35.81 11.28 -30.01
C ALA A 325 -36.87 12.38 -30.25
N ALA A 326 -36.59 13.36 -31.12
CA ALA A 326 -37.52 14.43 -31.47
C ALA A 326 -38.57 14.01 -32.51
N HIS A 327 -38.42 12.84 -33.15
CA HIS A 327 -39.39 12.32 -34.13
C HIS A 327 -40.61 11.67 -33.47
N THR A 328 -40.51 11.27 -32.20
CA THR A 328 -41.61 10.64 -31.46
C THR A 328 -42.73 11.65 -31.20
N LYS A 329 -43.94 11.31 -31.64
CA LYS A 329 -45.15 12.11 -31.44
C LYS A 329 -45.77 11.86 -30.05
N PRO A 330 -46.59 12.79 -29.53
CA PRO A 330 -47.39 12.56 -28.34
C PRO A 330 -48.28 11.31 -28.48
N ALA A 331 -48.49 10.60 -27.37
CA ALA A 331 -49.30 9.38 -27.31
C ALA A 331 -50.77 9.61 -27.72
N SER A 332 -51.28 10.83 -27.52
CA SER A 332 -52.62 11.25 -27.96
C SER A 332 -52.78 11.32 -29.48
N GLU A 333 -51.69 11.48 -30.23
CA GLU A 333 -51.69 11.55 -31.70
C GLU A 333 -51.46 10.20 -32.38
N CYS A 334 -51.23 9.15 -31.61
CA CYS A 334 -50.83 7.84 -32.10
C CYS A 334 -51.80 6.75 -31.63
N ARG A 335 -51.92 5.69 -32.43
CA ARG A 335 -52.75 4.53 -32.09
C ARG A 335 -51.91 3.49 -31.31
N PRO A 336 -52.39 3.00 -30.15
CA PRO A 336 -51.78 1.88 -29.46
C PRO A 336 -51.64 0.63 -30.35
N ILE A 337 -50.53 -0.07 -30.22
CA ILE A 337 -50.27 -1.32 -30.95
C ILE A 337 -50.73 -2.49 -30.08
N ASP A 338 -51.62 -3.30 -30.63
CA ASP A 338 -52.12 -4.52 -29.98
C ASP A 338 -51.11 -5.66 -30.18
N TYR A 339 -50.26 -5.88 -29.17
CA TYR A 339 -49.27 -6.96 -29.18
C TYR A 339 -49.89 -8.27 -28.70
N PRO A 340 -49.69 -9.38 -29.44
CA PRO A 340 -50.24 -10.67 -29.03
C PRO A 340 -49.63 -11.13 -27.69
N PRO A 341 -50.36 -11.94 -26.91
CA PRO A 341 -49.81 -12.62 -25.74
C PRO A 341 -48.60 -13.48 -26.10
N PHE A 342 -47.66 -13.62 -25.17
CA PHE A 342 -46.48 -14.46 -25.36
C PHE A 342 -46.86 -15.95 -25.41
N GLN A 343 -46.24 -16.68 -26.33
CA GLN A 343 -46.45 -18.12 -26.55
C GLN A 343 -45.10 -18.85 -26.51
N PRO A 344 -44.69 -19.39 -25.34
CA PRO A 344 -43.47 -20.19 -25.23
C PRO A 344 -43.57 -21.49 -26.06
N PRO A 345 -42.46 -22.00 -26.63
CA PRO A 345 -41.09 -21.47 -26.53
C PRO A 345 -40.81 -20.32 -27.52
N LEU A 346 -41.66 -20.12 -28.53
CA LEU A 346 -41.43 -19.16 -29.62
C LEU A 346 -41.31 -17.72 -29.15
N SER A 347 -42.16 -17.28 -28.21
CA SER A 347 -42.16 -15.93 -27.66
C SER A 347 -42.33 -15.96 -26.15
N THR A 348 -41.56 -15.13 -25.44
CA THR A 348 -41.53 -15.07 -23.97
C THR A 348 -41.57 -13.62 -23.50
N ASP A 349 -41.77 -13.42 -22.20
CA ASP A 349 -41.70 -12.10 -21.58
C ASP A 349 -40.26 -11.58 -21.45
N LEU A 350 -40.14 -10.27 -21.21
CA LEU A 350 -38.86 -9.57 -21.17
C LEU A 350 -37.97 -10.08 -20.03
N LEU A 351 -38.51 -10.41 -18.85
CA LEU A 351 -37.72 -10.88 -17.71
C LEU A 351 -37.06 -12.23 -18.03
N THR A 352 -37.81 -13.14 -18.67
CA THR A 352 -37.27 -14.41 -19.19
C THR A 352 -36.14 -14.18 -20.20
N SER A 353 -36.26 -13.16 -21.06
CA SER A 353 -35.18 -12.77 -21.99
C SER A 353 -33.97 -12.14 -21.27
N LEU A 354 -34.20 -11.29 -20.27
CA LEU A 354 -33.14 -10.62 -19.52
C LEU A 354 -32.26 -11.62 -18.76
N ALA A 355 -32.84 -12.68 -18.21
CA ALA A 355 -32.09 -13.77 -17.60
C ALA A 355 -31.06 -14.40 -18.56
N LEU A 356 -31.36 -14.46 -19.86
CA LEU A 356 -30.47 -14.99 -20.91
C LEU A 356 -29.40 -14.01 -21.39
N THR A 357 -29.38 -12.78 -20.88
CA THR A 357 -28.31 -11.81 -21.15
C THR A 357 -27.10 -12.01 -20.23
N GLY A 358 -27.33 -12.59 -19.04
CA GLY A 358 -26.35 -12.66 -17.95
C GLY A 358 -26.00 -11.31 -17.32
N THR A 359 -26.75 -10.23 -17.60
CA THR A 359 -26.46 -8.89 -17.06
C THR A 359 -26.80 -8.79 -15.57
N ASN A 360 -25.91 -8.17 -14.79
CA ASN A 360 -26.10 -7.90 -13.37
C ASN A 360 -25.23 -6.70 -12.94
N HIS A 361 -25.61 -6.09 -11.82
CA HIS A 361 -24.98 -4.92 -11.24
C HIS A 361 -25.10 -5.02 -9.72
N ALA A 362 -24.06 -4.64 -8.96
CA ALA A 362 -24.18 -4.44 -7.52
C ALA A 362 -25.40 -3.56 -7.19
N GLU A 363 -26.30 -4.05 -6.33
CA GLU A 363 -27.55 -3.35 -6.02
C GLU A 363 -27.29 -2.02 -5.32
N ASP A 364 -26.31 -1.98 -4.44
CA ASP A 364 -25.95 -0.81 -3.62
C ASP A 364 -24.78 -0.04 -4.24
N GLN A 365 -24.99 0.55 -5.42
CA GLN A 365 -24.04 1.45 -6.08
C GLN A 365 -24.78 2.66 -6.67
N PRO A 366 -24.08 3.77 -6.98
CA PRO A 366 -24.69 4.91 -7.64
C PRO A 366 -25.37 4.50 -8.95
N VAL A 367 -26.59 4.98 -9.17
CA VAL A 367 -27.34 4.67 -10.39
C VAL A 367 -26.62 5.31 -11.58
N HIS A 368 -26.14 4.51 -12.53
CA HIS A 368 -25.41 5.02 -13.70
C HIS A 368 -26.32 5.69 -14.75
N LEU A 369 -27.65 5.52 -14.64
CA LEU A 369 -28.63 6.25 -15.44
C LEU A 369 -28.90 7.61 -14.78
N ARG A 370 -28.21 8.64 -15.26
CA ARG A 370 -28.37 10.01 -14.75
C ARG A 370 -29.41 10.78 -15.55
N VAL A 371 -30.35 11.44 -14.85
CA VAL A 371 -31.30 12.38 -15.49
C VAL A 371 -30.82 13.79 -15.18
N ARG A 372 -30.35 14.50 -16.20
CA ARG A 372 -29.69 15.81 -16.04
C ARG A 372 -30.56 16.94 -16.58
N ARG A 373 -30.62 18.05 -15.84
CA ARG A 373 -31.09 19.34 -16.34
C ARG A 373 -29.90 20.28 -16.51
N TYR A 374 -29.71 20.81 -17.73
CA TYR A 374 -28.69 21.83 -18.02
C TYR A 374 -29.27 23.22 -17.70
N LEU A 375 -28.49 24.05 -17.00
CA LEU A 375 -28.89 25.39 -16.58
C LEU A 375 -28.42 26.42 -17.61
N THR A 376 -29.17 26.63 -18.70
CA THR A 376 -28.90 27.75 -19.63
C THR A 376 -29.89 28.90 -19.39
N PRO A 377 -29.50 30.18 -19.63
CA PRO A 377 -30.37 31.35 -19.43
C PRO A 377 -31.70 31.32 -20.21
N ASN A 378 -31.78 30.50 -21.27
CA ASN A 378 -32.94 30.40 -22.17
C ASN A 378 -33.68 29.04 -22.11
N ASN A 379 -33.35 28.13 -21.18
CA ASN A 379 -33.93 26.77 -21.13
C ASN A 379 -33.78 25.97 -22.46
N GLU A 380 -32.82 26.31 -23.32
CA GLU A 380 -32.55 25.53 -24.52
C GLU A 380 -31.84 24.23 -24.11
N VAL A 381 -32.54 23.12 -24.20
CA VAL A 381 -32.01 21.76 -23.98
C VAL A 381 -30.78 21.57 -24.87
N GLY A 382 -29.62 21.36 -24.23
CA GLY A 382 -28.31 21.27 -24.88
C GLY A 382 -28.31 20.34 -26.09
N LYS A 383 -28.27 20.93 -27.28
CA LYS A 383 -28.09 20.19 -28.55
C LYS A 383 -26.72 19.51 -28.52
N GLU A 384 -26.70 18.20 -28.74
CA GLU A 384 -25.48 17.40 -28.88
C GLU A 384 -24.57 18.04 -29.95
N GLY A 385 -23.45 18.66 -29.54
CA GLY A 385 -22.44 19.22 -30.46
C GLY A 385 -22.30 20.75 -30.54
N LYS A 386 -22.96 21.55 -29.69
CA LYS A 386 -22.58 22.98 -29.52
C LYS A 386 -21.43 23.12 -28.50
N LYS A 387 -20.44 23.97 -28.83
CA LYS A 387 -19.34 24.33 -27.94
C LYS A 387 -19.88 25.12 -26.73
N PRO A 388 -19.38 24.92 -25.50
CA PRO A 388 -19.66 25.81 -24.37
C PRO A 388 -19.25 27.26 -24.73
N GLU A 389 -19.98 28.26 -24.22
CA GLU A 389 -19.60 29.66 -24.41
C GLU A 389 -18.17 29.93 -23.86
N PRO A 390 -17.38 30.80 -24.52
CA PRO A 390 -15.94 30.93 -24.28
C PRO A 390 -15.54 31.40 -22.87
N ASP A 391 -16.48 31.90 -22.07
CA ASP A 391 -16.23 32.44 -20.71
C ASP A 391 -16.62 31.48 -19.57
N VAL A 392 -16.94 30.21 -19.88
CA VAL A 392 -17.33 29.20 -18.86
C VAL A 392 -16.23 28.15 -18.72
N GLU A 393 -15.42 28.25 -17.66
CA GLU A 393 -14.25 27.40 -17.41
C GLU A 393 -14.56 26.01 -16.80
N GLU A 394 -15.83 25.63 -16.61
CA GLU A 394 -16.21 24.32 -16.07
C GLU A 394 -17.34 23.66 -16.88
N PRO A 395 -17.41 22.32 -16.95
CA PRO A 395 -18.60 21.66 -17.48
C PRO A 395 -19.80 22.12 -16.62
N GLU A 396 -20.77 22.78 -17.27
CA GLU A 396 -21.92 23.41 -16.62
C GLU A 396 -22.48 22.57 -15.46
N PRO A 397 -22.73 23.16 -14.27
CA PRO A 397 -23.34 22.43 -13.17
C PRO A 397 -24.71 21.91 -13.63
N PHE A 398 -24.82 20.59 -13.78
CA PHE A 398 -26.10 19.95 -14.01
C PHE A 398 -26.73 19.65 -12.66
N VAL A 399 -28.04 19.85 -12.56
CA VAL A 399 -28.80 19.41 -11.39
C VAL A 399 -29.34 18.02 -11.68
N GLU A 400 -29.01 17.09 -10.80
CA GLU A 400 -29.67 15.79 -10.71
C GLU A 400 -30.29 15.68 -9.31
N ASP A 401 -31.58 15.94 -9.24
CA ASP A 401 -32.37 15.80 -8.02
C ASP A 401 -33.62 14.96 -8.27
N LYS A 402 -34.31 14.63 -7.18
CA LYS A 402 -35.54 13.83 -7.22
C LYS A 402 -36.64 14.48 -8.06
N GLU A 403 -36.72 15.80 -8.09
CA GLU A 403 -37.74 16.54 -8.83
C GLU A 403 -37.47 16.51 -10.33
N VAL A 404 -36.21 16.61 -10.78
CA VAL A 404 -35.81 16.44 -12.18
C VAL A 404 -36.15 15.03 -12.68
N ARG A 405 -35.88 14.00 -11.86
CA ARG A 405 -36.28 12.62 -12.18
C ARG A 405 -37.79 12.46 -12.26
N LYS A 406 -38.53 13.03 -11.31
CA LYS A 406 -39.99 13.01 -11.29
C LYS A 406 -40.61 13.74 -12.47
N GLU A 407 -40.05 14.89 -12.89
CA GLU A 407 -40.44 15.62 -14.10
C GLU A 407 -40.21 14.77 -15.36
N HIS A 408 -39.05 14.09 -15.44
CA HIS A 408 -38.77 13.16 -16.53
C HIS A 408 -39.78 12.01 -16.61
N VAL A 409 -40.10 11.39 -15.47
CA VAL A 409 -41.12 10.33 -15.40
C VAL A 409 -42.48 10.88 -15.81
N LYS A 410 -42.87 12.06 -15.31
CA LYS A 410 -44.13 12.73 -15.66
C LYS A 410 -44.29 12.95 -17.15
N VAL A 411 -43.28 13.51 -17.83
CA VAL A 411 -43.33 13.77 -19.26
C VAL A 411 -43.40 12.46 -20.05
N ASN A 412 -42.52 11.50 -19.76
CA ASN A 412 -42.47 10.27 -20.56
C ASN A 412 -43.66 9.34 -20.33
N VAL A 413 -44.11 9.17 -19.09
CA VAL A 413 -45.29 8.36 -18.76
C VAL A 413 -46.58 9.05 -19.22
N GLY A 414 -46.72 10.36 -18.95
CA GLY A 414 -47.93 11.11 -19.25
C GLY A 414 -48.12 11.45 -20.74
N GLU A 415 -47.08 11.92 -21.43
CA GLU A 415 -47.20 12.40 -22.81
C GLU A 415 -46.80 11.37 -23.87
N TYR A 416 -45.95 10.38 -23.52
CA TYR A 416 -45.33 9.46 -24.48
C TYR A 416 -45.50 7.98 -24.11
N ALA A 417 -46.57 7.63 -23.38
CA ALA A 417 -46.95 6.25 -23.05
C ALA A 417 -45.85 5.41 -22.35
N GLY A 418 -44.94 6.06 -21.62
CA GLY A 418 -43.84 5.40 -20.90
C GLY A 418 -42.78 4.79 -21.82
N LEU A 419 -42.65 5.26 -23.07
CA LEU A 419 -41.72 4.66 -24.00
C LEU A 419 -40.25 5.02 -23.68
N LEU A 420 -39.41 3.99 -23.62
CA LEU A 420 -37.97 4.08 -23.42
C LEU A 420 -37.22 4.71 -24.61
N GLY A 421 -37.85 4.91 -25.76
CA GLY A 421 -37.22 5.47 -26.97
C GLY A 421 -36.54 6.83 -26.77
N ARG A 422 -36.99 7.62 -25.79
CA ARG A 422 -36.37 8.91 -25.41
C ARG A 422 -35.27 8.79 -24.36
N ALA A 423 -35.25 7.72 -23.56
CA ALA A 423 -34.37 7.56 -22.40
C ALA A 423 -33.28 6.49 -22.62
N CYS A 424 -33.59 5.42 -23.35
CA CYS A 424 -32.65 4.36 -23.68
C CYS A 424 -33.06 3.54 -24.92
N PRO A 425 -32.24 3.57 -25.97
CA PRO A 425 -32.42 2.72 -27.15
C PRO A 425 -32.39 1.21 -26.85
N ALA A 426 -31.62 0.77 -25.85
CA ALA A 426 -31.33 -0.64 -25.58
C ALA A 426 -32.41 -1.40 -24.78
N GLN A 427 -33.46 -0.72 -24.29
CA GLN A 427 -34.58 -1.33 -23.55
C GLN A 427 -34.19 -2.14 -22.30
N VAL A 428 -33.09 -1.78 -21.63
CA VAL A 428 -32.65 -2.41 -20.35
C VAL A 428 -33.27 -1.70 -19.13
N TYR A 429 -33.94 -0.57 -19.36
CA TYR A 429 -34.61 0.22 -18.33
C TYR A 429 -36.11 0.08 -18.50
N GLU A 430 -36.89 0.35 -17.46
CA GLU A 430 -38.35 0.28 -17.53
C GLU A 430 -38.99 1.21 -16.50
N TYR A 431 -40.26 1.56 -16.74
CA TYR A 431 -41.09 2.24 -15.76
C TYR A 431 -41.89 1.19 -14.98
N VAL A 432 -41.47 0.91 -13.74
CA VAL A 432 -42.13 -0.07 -12.86
C VAL A 432 -43.17 0.57 -11.96
N GLU A 433 -44.11 -0.25 -11.47
CA GLU A 433 -44.99 0.14 -10.38
C GLU A 433 -44.16 0.53 -9.15
N ASP A 434 -44.51 1.66 -8.54
CA ASP A 434 -43.89 2.19 -7.35
C ASP A 434 -44.95 2.43 -6.28
N GLU A 435 -45.13 1.45 -5.40
CA GLU A 435 -46.09 1.56 -4.28
C GLU A 435 -45.74 2.73 -3.34
N ALA A 436 -44.46 3.16 -3.31
CA ALA A 436 -43.97 4.29 -2.53
C ALA A 436 -44.30 5.67 -3.15
N SER A 437 -44.72 5.74 -4.42
CA SER A 437 -45.03 6.99 -5.12
C SER A 437 -46.27 7.74 -4.59
N ARG A 438 -47.02 7.13 -3.66
CA ARG A 438 -48.09 7.80 -2.91
C ARG A 438 -47.59 8.65 -1.73
N SER A 439 -46.27 8.64 -1.47
CA SER A 439 -45.62 9.48 -0.46
C SER A 439 -44.98 10.72 -1.08
N ALA A 440 -44.91 11.83 -0.35
CA ALA A 440 -44.37 13.10 -0.84
C ALA A 440 -42.84 13.08 -1.13
N GLU A 441 -42.12 12.00 -0.77
CA GLU A 441 -40.66 11.88 -0.85
C GLU A 441 -40.13 10.99 -2.01
N GLY A 442 -41.04 10.47 -2.86
CA GLY A 442 -40.71 9.54 -3.96
C GLY A 442 -40.27 10.22 -5.28
N GLU A 443 -39.43 9.52 -6.05
CA GLU A 443 -38.93 9.94 -7.39
C GLU A 443 -39.90 9.58 -8.55
N GLY A 444 -41.05 8.98 -8.24
CA GLY A 444 -42.04 8.51 -9.21
C GLY A 444 -43.19 9.51 -9.50
N TRP A 445 -43.93 9.23 -10.57
CA TRP A 445 -45.15 9.96 -10.96
C TRP A 445 -46.23 8.98 -11.46
N ASP A 446 -47.48 9.18 -11.03
CA ASP A 446 -48.64 8.34 -11.36
C ASP A 446 -48.43 6.82 -11.14
N GLY A 447 -47.90 6.44 -9.97
CA GLY A 447 -47.65 5.03 -9.66
C GLY A 447 -46.41 4.44 -10.34
N LYS A 448 -45.68 5.20 -11.16
CA LYS A 448 -44.51 4.71 -11.92
C LYS A 448 -43.20 5.34 -11.46
N LYS A 449 -42.11 4.59 -11.53
CA LYS A 449 -40.73 5.12 -11.41
C LYS A 449 -39.80 4.50 -12.45
N LEU A 450 -38.74 5.21 -12.80
CA LEU A 450 -37.71 4.74 -13.74
C LEU A 450 -36.70 3.85 -13.01
N VAL A 451 -36.51 2.61 -13.46
CA VAL A 451 -35.54 1.66 -12.90
C VAL A 451 -34.72 0.96 -13.97
N ILE A 452 -33.60 0.36 -13.53
CA ILE A 452 -32.80 -0.57 -14.32
C ILE A 452 -33.32 -1.98 -14.07
N ASN A 453 -33.70 -2.70 -15.12
CA ASN A 453 -34.15 -4.08 -15.01
C ASN A 453 -32.94 -5.03 -15.00
N SER A 454 -32.32 -5.17 -13.83
CA SER A 454 -31.20 -6.10 -13.59
C SER A 454 -31.32 -6.76 -12.21
N GLN A 455 -32.44 -7.41 -11.94
CA GLN A 455 -32.59 -8.24 -10.73
C GLN A 455 -32.22 -9.69 -11.05
N GLY A 456 -30.91 -9.96 -11.09
CA GLY A 456 -30.37 -11.31 -10.98
C GLY A 456 -30.11 -11.68 -9.51
N TYR A 457 -29.81 -12.96 -9.25
CA TYR A 457 -29.38 -13.40 -7.91
C TYR A 457 -28.18 -12.58 -7.41
N ALA A 458 -28.19 -12.23 -6.12
CA ALA A 458 -27.04 -11.63 -5.46
C ALA A 458 -25.81 -12.53 -5.67
N PRO A 459 -24.71 -12.01 -6.21
CA PRO A 459 -23.54 -12.82 -6.49
C PRO A 459 -22.93 -13.28 -5.16
N LEU A 460 -22.51 -14.56 -5.09
CA LEU A 460 -21.84 -15.15 -3.92
C LEU A 460 -20.56 -14.41 -3.52
N ASN A 461 -19.96 -13.68 -4.48
CA ASN A 461 -18.80 -12.82 -4.30
C ASN A 461 -19.14 -11.42 -4.84
N SER A 462 -18.50 -10.37 -4.33
CA SER A 462 -18.65 -9.04 -4.93
C SER A 462 -18.24 -9.05 -6.42
N ASP A 463 -18.85 -8.18 -7.23
CA ASP A 463 -18.52 -8.06 -8.65
C ASP A 463 -17.02 -7.84 -8.85
N PHE A 464 -16.42 -7.01 -7.99
CA PHE A 464 -15.00 -6.73 -7.99
C PHE A 464 -14.15 -7.93 -7.56
N ASP A 465 -14.51 -8.69 -6.52
CA ASP A 465 -13.76 -9.89 -6.11
C ASP A 465 -13.79 -11.00 -7.17
N SER A 466 -14.98 -11.19 -7.75
CA SER A 466 -15.20 -12.11 -8.86
C SER A 466 -14.35 -11.70 -10.07
N PHE A 467 -14.38 -10.42 -10.41
CA PHE A 467 -13.60 -9.85 -11.47
C PHE A 467 -12.08 -9.94 -11.21
N TYR A 468 -11.60 -9.51 -10.05
CA TYR A 468 -10.19 -9.60 -9.66
C TYR A 468 -9.72 -11.04 -9.73
N THR A 469 -10.44 -11.97 -9.13
CA THR A 469 -10.02 -13.37 -9.06
C THR A 469 -10.02 -14.02 -10.46
N ARG A 470 -11.08 -13.79 -11.26
CA ARG A 470 -11.22 -14.42 -12.58
C ARG A 470 -10.39 -13.77 -13.67
N ARG A 471 -10.11 -12.46 -13.58
CA ARG A 471 -9.49 -11.69 -14.65
C ARG A 471 -8.10 -11.17 -14.32
N PHE A 472 -7.81 -10.87 -13.05
CA PHE A 472 -6.49 -10.40 -12.64
C PHE A 472 -5.65 -11.48 -11.99
N LYS A 473 -6.10 -12.04 -10.87
CA LYS A 473 -5.31 -12.95 -10.04
C LYS A 473 -4.68 -14.07 -10.85
N LEU A 474 -5.42 -14.66 -11.80
CA LEU A 474 -4.90 -15.67 -12.72
C LEU A 474 -3.69 -15.16 -13.51
N ARG A 475 -3.82 -14.01 -14.17
CA ARG A 475 -2.76 -13.42 -15.02
C ARG A 475 -1.52 -13.00 -14.26
N ILE A 476 -1.67 -12.62 -12.99
CA ILE A 476 -0.54 -12.29 -12.11
C ILE A 476 -0.14 -13.47 -11.21
N ASP A 477 -0.76 -14.65 -11.35
CA ASP A 477 -0.50 -15.79 -10.48
C ASP A 477 0.95 -16.28 -10.57
N ASP A 478 1.60 -16.02 -11.70
CA ASP A 478 3.03 -16.25 -11.84
C ASP A 478 3.86 -15.50 -10.80
N CYS A 479 3.48 -14.31 -10.30
CA CYS A 479 4.25 -13.65 -9.23
C CYS A 479 3.86 -14.08 -7.81
N PHE A 480 2.72 -14.74 -7.62
CA PHE A 480 2.22 -15.15 -6.29
C PHE A 480 2.55 -16.60 -5.92
N SER A 481 2.38 -17.52 -6.87
CA SER A 481 2.20 -18.93 -6.54
C SER A 481 3.41 -19.79 -6.92
N HIS A 482 4.62 -19.22 -6.90
CA HIS A 482 5.82 -19.94 -7.33
C HIS A 482 6.15 -21.09 -6.37
N PRO A 483 6.23 -22.34 -6.87
CA PRO A 483 6.61 -23.46 -6.03
C PRO A 483 8.09 -23.37 -5.67
N VAL A 484 8.37 -23.55 -4.37
CA VAL A 484 9.72 -23.58 -3.82
C VAL A 484 9.96 -24.89 -3.07
N THR A 485 11.23 -25.27 -2.95
CA THR A 485 11.66 -26.44 -2.17
C THR A 485 12.94 -26.11 -1.39
N GLY A 486 13.18 -26.88 -0.33
CA GLY A 486 14.28 -26.66 0.61
C GLY A 486 13.97 -25.64 1.70
N VAL A 487 15.00 -25.29 2.48
CA VAL A 487 14.87 -24.39 3.63
C VAL A 487 14.94 -22.93 3.18
N PRO A 488 14.06 -22.03 3.67
CA PRO A 488 14.06 -20.62 3.32
C PRO A 488 15.21 -19.86 4.01
N GLY A 489 16.45 -20.14 3.63
CA GLY A 489 17.66 -19.45 4.11
C GLY A 489 18.05 -18.26 3.23
N ARG A 490 19.34 -17.89 3.21
CA ARG A 490 19.92 -16.86 2.31
C ARG A 490 19.54 -17.08 0.84
N THR A 491 19.41 -18.34 0.42
CA THR A 491 18.95 -18.72 -0.92
C THR A 491 17.82 -19.72 -0.81
N ILE A 492 16.97 -19.80 -1.84
CA ILE A 492 15.89 -20.77 -1.96
C ILE A 492 15.92 -21.42 -3.35
N VAL A 493 15.33 -22.61 -3.47
CA VAL A 493 15.24 -23.33 -4.75
C VAL A 493 13.81 -23.22 -5.29
N LEU A 494 13.68 -22.59 -6.45
CA LEU A 494 12.47 -22.54 -7.25
C LEU A 494 12.32 -23.83 -8.05
N LEU A 495 11.10 -24.35 -8.13
CA LEU A 495 10.74 -25.36 -9.11
C LEU A 495 10.26 -24.62 -10.36
N ASP A 496 11.00 -24.76 -11.45
CA ASP A 496 10.76 -24.00 -12.66
C ASP A 496 9.47 -24.48 -13.35
N ARG A 497 8.72 -23.53 -13.88
CA ARG A 497 7.47 -23.78 -14.59
C ARG A 497 7.26 -22.74 -15.68
N TYR A 498 6.40 -23.06 -16.63
CA TYR A 498 5.88 -22.11 -17.60
C TYR A 498 4.39 -22.33 -17.79
N SER A 499 3.71 -21.33 -18.36
CA SER A 499 2.33 -21.44 -18.78
C SER A 499 2.20 -20.99 -20.23
N PRO A 500 1.61 -21.82 -21.10
CA PRO A 500 1.30 -21.45 -22.48
C PRO A 500 -0.06 -20.74 -22.63
N ASP A 501 -0.85 -20.66 -21.55
CA ASP A 501 -2.27 -20.27 -21.57
C ASP A 501 -2.58 -19.21 -20.51
N HIS A 502 -1.69 -18.21 -20.38
CA HIS A 502 -1.85 -17.07 -19.47
C HIS A 502 -2.10 -17.46 -18.00
N ASN A 503 -1.28 -18.39 -17.50
CA ASN A 503 -1.30 -18.95 -16.13
C ASN A 503 -2.53 -19.80 -15.79
N ASN A 504 -3.36 -20.15 -16.78
CA ASN A 504 -4.49 -21.05 -16.57
C ASN A 504 -4.02 -22.48 -16.28
N THR A 505 -2.94 -22.92 -16.93
CA THR A 505 -2.24 -24.17 -16.67
C THR A 505 -0.77 -23.90 -16.40
N MET A 506 -0.26 -24.42 -15.28
CA MET A 506 1.16 -24.34 -14.92
C MET A 506 1.84 -25.69 -15.19
N ILE A 507 2.78 -25.69 -16.15
CA ILE A 507 3.54 -26.89 -16.53
C ILE A 507 4.92 -26.81 -15.90
N SER A 508 5.24 -27.78 -15.04
CA SER A 508 6.59 -27.93 -14.47
C SER A 508 7.57 -28.31 -15.58
N THR A 509 8.73 -27.64 -15.63
CA THR A 509 9.81 -27.98 -16.58
C THR A 509 10.67 -29.15 -16.08
N GLY A 510 10.52 -29.52 -14.80
CA GLY A 510 11.40 -30.48 -14.11
C GLY A 510 12.77 -29.90 -13.69
N THR A 511 13.08 -28.67 -14.11
CA THR A 511 14.32 -27.98 -13.73
C THR A 511 14.16 -27.22 -12.40
N ARG A 512 15.29 -26.80 -11.82
CA ARG A 512 15.31 -26.09 -10.55
C ARG A 512 16.28 -24.91 -10.62
N THR A 513 15.83 -23.75 -10.16
CA THR A 513 16.65 -22.54 -10.11
C THR A 513 16.93 -22.16 -8.66
N ARG A 514 18.21 -21.98 -8.31
CA ARG A 514 18.59 -21.42 -7.01
C ARG A 514 18.61 -19.90 -7.10
N ALA A 515 17.86 -19.23 -6.22
CA ALA A 515 17.71 -17.79 -6.21
C ALA A 515 18.07 -17.18 -4.85
N LEU A 516 18.55 -15.94 -4.86
CA LEU A 516 18.71 -15.11 -3.66
C LEU A 516 17.33 -14.84 -3.05
N ASN A 517 17.18 -15.11 -1.75
CA ASN A 517 15.88 -15.10 -1.08
C ASN A 517 15.66 -13.84 -0.23
N VAL A 518 14.98 -12.85 -0.81
CA VAL A 518 14.49 -11.66 -0.09
C VAL A 518 12.97 -11.72 0.13
N SER A 519 12.42 -12.94 0.25
CA SER A 519 10.98 -13.20 0.29
C SER A 519 10.47 -13.83 1.60
N SER A 520 11.38 -14.32 2.46
CA SER A 520 11.03 -15.07 3.67
C SER A 520 11.14 -14.25 4.95
N TYR A 521 10.29 -14.55 5.94
CA TYR A 521 10.36 -13.98 7.30
C TYR A 521 11.44 -14.62 8.20
N ASN A 522 12.46 -15.25 7.62
CA ASN A 522 13.58 -15.85 8.36
C ASN A 522 14.61 -14.76 8.74
N TYR A 523 14.15 -13.76 9.51
CA TYR A 523 14.88 -12.52 9.76
C TYR A 523 16.25 -12.75 10.42
N LEU A 524 16.33 -13.61 11.44
CA LEU A 524 17.62 -13.94 12.08
C LEU A 524 18.34 -15.11 11.42
N GLY A 525 17.73 -15.79 10.45
CA GLY A 525 18.36 -16.92 9.76
C GLY A 525 18.53 -18.16 10.65
N PHE A 526 17.61 -18.41 11.58
CA PHE A 526 17.64 -19.61 12.43
C PHE A 526 17.03 -20.84 11.75
N ALA A 527 16.13 -20.65 10.78
CA ALA A 527 15.64 -21.75 9.96
C ALA A 527 16.71 -22.10 8.90
N GLN A 528 17.47 -23.16 9.17
CA GLN A 528 18.53 -23.68 8.31
C GLN A 528 18.45 -25.20 8.23
N GLY A 529 18.98 -25.80 7.15
CA GLY A 529 19.00 -27.26 7.00
C GLY A 529 20.12 -27.96 7.77
N LYS A 530 20.99 -27.20 8.46
CA LYS A 530 22.16 -27.67 9.23
C LYS A 530 22.42 -26.72 10.39
N GLY A 531 23.19 -27.15 11.37
CA GLY A 531 23.58 -26.37 12.56
C GLY A 531 22.79 -26.74 13.81
N ALA A 532 23.16 -26.18 14.95
CA ALA A 532 22.70 -26.63 16.27
C ALA A 532 21.16 -26.63 16.44
N CYS A 533 20.44 -25.63 15.91
CA CYS A 533 18.97 -25.67 15.93
C CYS A 533 18.41 -26.85 15.11
N ALA A 534 18.93 -27.10 13.91
CA ALA A 534 18.48 -28.18 13.05
C ALA A 534 18.81 -29.55 13.66
N GLU A 535 20.00 -29.71 14.25
CA GLU A 535 20.41 -30.93 14.94
C GLU A 535 19.54 -31.20 16.18
N ALA A 536 19.22 -30.17 16.97
CA ALA A 536 18.29 -30.29 18.09
C ALA A 536 16.88 -30.71 17.61
N VAL A 537 16.42 -30.16 16.48
CA VAL A 537 15.12 -30.54 15.89
C VAL A 537 15.13 -32.00 15.41
N VAL A 538 16.19 -32.48 14.78
CA VAL A 538 16.32 -33.90 14.38
C VAL A 538 16.28 -34.80 15.62
N GLU A 539 17.03 -34.48 16.66
CA GLU A 539 17.02 -35.22 17.93
C GLU A 539 15.62 -35.23 18.57
N SER A 540 14.88 -34.11 18.47
CA SER A 540 13.48 -34.03 18.92
C SER A 540 12.56 -34.95 18.14
N VAL A 541 12.75 -35.10 16.81
CA VAL A 541 11.95 -36.02 15.99
C VAL A 541 12.21 -37.46 16.40
N GLU A 542 13.47 -37.82 16.66
CA GLU A 542 13.84 -39.18 17.09
C GLU A 542 13.24 -39.53 18.46
N ARG A 543 13.14 -38.54 19.36
CA ARG A 543 12.64 -38.74 20.74
C ARG A 543 11.12 -38.66 20.87
N TYR A 544 10.49 -37.67 20.26
CA TYR A 544 9.07 -37.35 20.46
C TYR A 544 8.20 -37.63 19.22
N GLY A 545 8.80 -37.95 18.08
CA GLY A 545 8.09 -38.06 16.81
C GLY A 545 7.71 -36.71 16.21
N LEU A 546 6.82 -36.75 15.22
CA LEU A 546 6.39 -35.57 14.46
C LEU A 546 5.21 -34.82 15.08
N SER A 547 4.35 -35.50 15.85
CA SER A 547 3.16 -34.91 16.46
C SER A 547 2.86 -35.54 17.83
N ALA A 548 2.19 -34.77 18.68
CA ALA A 548 1.59 -35.24 19.92
C ALA A 548 0.23 -35.94 19.72
N CYS A 549 -0.35 -35.88 18.51
CA CYS A 549 -1.61 -36.54 18.11
C CYS A 549 -2.81 -36.27 19.04
N GLY A 550 -2.87 -35.08 19.64
CA GLY A 550 -3.92 -34.71 20.59
C GLY A 550 -3.95 -33.22 20.87
N THR A 551 -5.06 -32.77 21.47
CA THR A 551 -5.24 -31.38 21.89
C THR A 551 -4.51 -31.11 23.20
N ARG A 552 -4.25 -29.84 23.53
CA ARG A 552 -3.54 -29.49 24.79
C ARG A 552 -4.27 -29.98 26.04
N LEU A 553 -5.60 -30.11 26.01
CA LEU A 553 -6.43 -30.51 27.15
C LEU A 553 -6.75 -32.02 27.22
N GLU A 554 -6.62 -32.78 26.13
CA GLU A 554 -7.03 -34.20 26.09
C GLU A 554 -5.86 -35.20 26.08
N GLY A 555 -4.61 -34.71 26.06
CA GLY A 555 -3.41 -35.56 26.17
C GLY A 555 -2.20 -35.14 25.33
N GLY A 556 -2.34 -34.11 24.48
CA GLY A 556 -1.26 -33.64 23.60
C GLY A 556 -0.23 -32.72 24.25
N THR A 557 -0.30 -32.46 25.56
CA THR A 557 0.67 -31.59 26.25
C THR A 557 1.93 -32.38 26.64
N LEU A 558 3.04 -32.05 25.98
CA LEU A 558 4.39 -32.56 26.28
C LEU A 558 5.16 -31.63 27.22
N ASP A 559 6.23 -32.13 27.82
CA ASP A 559 7.23 -31.34 28.56
C ASP A 559 7.81 -30.18 27.72
N LEU A 560 8.05 -30.41 26.42
CA LEU A 560 8.49 -29.39 25.47
C LEU A 560 7.53 -28.20 25.38
N HIS A 561 6.22 -28.41 25.55
CA HIS A 561 5.26 -27.30 25.55
C HIS A 561 5.44 -26.41 26.78
N VAL A 562 5.64 -27.03 27.95
CA VAL A 562 5.83 -26.31 29.22
C VAL A 562 7.15 -25.54 29.21
N GLN A 563 8.21 -26.16 28.67
CA GLN A 563 9.52 -25.51 28.52
C GLN A 563 9.45 -24.34 27.53
N ALA A 564 8.83 -24.52 26.37
CA ALA A 564 8.65 -23.44 25.39
C ALA A 564 7.85 -22.28 25.98
N GLU A 565 6.71 -22.54 26.64
CA GLU A 565 5.90 -21.50 27.29
C GLU A 565 6.68 -20.75 28.38
N SER A 566 7.50 -21.44 29.17
CA SER A 566 8.36 -20.84 30.20
C SER A 566 9.42 -19.91 29.59
N ILE A 567 10.09 -20.35 28.52
CA ILE A 567 11.12 -19.58 27.82
C ILE A 567 10.51 -18.35 27.14
N VAL A 568 9.38 -18.49 26.43
CA VAL A 568 8.70 -17.37 25.78
C VAL A 568 8.24 -16.34 26.81
N SER A 569 7.65 -16.80 27.92
CA SER A 569 7.24 -15.93 29.03
C SER A 569 8.43 -15.09 29.49
N ARG A 570 9.57 -15.75 29.76
CA ARG A 570 10.81 -15.09 30.21
C ARG A 570 11.40 -14.14 29.19
N PHE A 571 11.34 -14.49 27.92
CA PHE A 571 11.81 -13.64 26.84
C PHE A 571 11.07 -12.29 26.83
N LEU A 572 9.75 -12.33 27.00
CA LEU A 572 8.87 -11.17 26.90
C LEU A 572 8.70 -10.37 28.20
N GLY A 573 9.12 -10.92 29.33
CA GLY A 573 8.85 -10.29 30.62
C GLY A 573 7.40 -10.47 31.10
N MET A 574 6.72 -11.57 30.72
CA MET A 574 5.32 -11.88 31.07
C MET A 574 5.17 -13.05 32.05
N GLU A 575 4.19 -12.99 32.96
CA GLU A 575 3.97 -14.06 33.96
C GLU A 575 3.69 -15.45 33.37
N ALA A 576 2.97 -15.52 32.24
CA ALA A 576 2.65 -16.77 31.57
C ALA A 576 2.46 -16.60 30.07
N THR A 577 2.54 -17.72 29.35
CA THR A 577 2.35 -17.81 27.90
C THR A 577 1.56 -19.06 27.54
N LEU A 578 0.74 -18.94 26.50
CA LEU A 578 0.09 -20.05 25.81
C LEU A 578 0.58 -20.11 24.37
N VAL A 579 1.26 -21.20 24.00
CA VAL A 579 1.71 -21.42 22.60
C VAL A 579 0.59 -22.01 21.73
N SER A 580 0.59 -21.65 20.45
CA SER A 580 -0.39 -22.10 19.44
C SER A 580 0.32 -22.42 18.12
N SER A 581 -0.18 -23.40 17.38
CA SER A 581 0.49 -23.94 16.18
C SER A 581 0.71 -22.91 15.06
N MET A 582 -0.07 -21.82 15.02
CA MET A 582 0.08 -20.75 14.02
C MET A 582 -0.41 -19.38 14.53
N GLY A 583 0.17 -18.30 14.00
CA GLY A 583 -0.21 -16.92 14.34
C GLY A 583 -1.67 -16.58 14.00
N PHE A 584 -2.16 -16.98 12.81
CA PHE A 584 -3.55 -16.75 12.43
C PHE A 584 -4.55 -17.39 13.42
N ALA A 585 -4.31 -18.65 13.79
CA ALA A 585 -5.11 -19.36 14.79
C ALA A 585 -5.01 -18.69 16.16
N THR A 586 -3.84 -18.18 16.55
CA THR A 586 -3.67 -17.43 17.80
C THR A 586 -4.66 -16.26 17.86
N ASN A 587 -4.65 -15.37 16.87
CA ASN A 587 -5.56 -14.22 16.85
C ASN A 587 -7.03 -14.64 16.72
N SER A 588 -7.34 -15.50 15.75
CA SER A 588 -8.72 -15.89 15.44
C SER A 588 -9.41 -16.72 16.52
N THR A 589 -8.66 -17.42 17.38
CA THR A 589 -9.24 -18.22 18.48
C THR A 589 -9.19 -17.52 19.84
N ILE A 590 -8.21 -16.63 20.08
CA ILE A 590 -8.03 -15.95 21.37
C ILE A 590 -8.87 -14.67 21.45
N ILE A 591 -8.91 -13.84 20.40
CA ILE A 591 -9.68 -12.59 20.43
C ILE A 591 -11.17 -12.84 20.73
N PRO A 592 -11.84 -13.85 20.16
CA PRO A 592 -13.24 -14.14 20.51
C PRO A 592 -13.42 -14.56 21.97
N ALA A 593 -12.42 -15.18 22.59
CA ALA A 593 -12.45 -15.54 24.01
C ALA A 593 -12.25 -14.32 24.93
N LEU A 594 -11.64 -13.24 24.42
CA LEU A 594 -11.49 -11.96 25.13
C LEU A 594 -12.72 -11.04 25.00
N VAL A 595 -13.53 -11.22 23.94
CA VAL A 595 -14.63 -10.30 23.58
C VAL A 595 -16.00 -10.85 24.00
N GLY A 596 -16.59 -10.24 25.03
CA GLY A 596 -17.93 -10.54 25.53
C GLY A 596 -19.00 -9.48 25.20
N LYS A 597 -20.25 -9.74 25.59
CA LYS A 597 -21.37 -8.77 25.49
C LYS A 597 -21.01 -7.47 26.23
N GLY A 598 -21.14 -6.32 25.56
CA GLY A 598 -20.83 -5.00 26.13
C GLY A 598 -19.35 -4.59 26.10
N CYS A 599 -18.52 -5.29 25.31
CA CYS A 599 -17.14 -4.90 25.01
C CYS A 599 -17.08 -4.04 23.73
N LEU A 600 -16.36 -2.91 23.77
CA LEU A 600 -16.02 -2.09 22.60
C LEU A 600 -14.66 -2.55 22.07
N VAL A 601 -14.61 -2.99 20.82
CA VAL A 601 -13.36 -3.39 20.15
C VAL A 601 -12.95 -2.32 19.13
N ILE A 602 -11.85 -1.64 19.41
CA ILE A 602 -11.19 -0.71 18.51
C ILE A 602 -10.04 -1.46 17.85
N SER A 603 -10.10 -1.57 16.53
CA SER A 603 -9.10 -2.26 15.72
C SER A 603 -8.50 -1.25 14.77
N ASP A 604 -7.18 -1.25 14.66
CA ASP A 604 -6.50 -0.57 13.57
C ASP A 604 -7.04 -1.04 12.21
N GLU A 605 -7.04 -0.13 11.23
CA GLU A 605 -7.52 -0.37 9.87
C GLU A 605 -6.62 -1.36 9.12
N LEU A 606 -5.32 -1.31 9.39
CA LEU A 606 -4.31 -2.16 8.74
C LEU A 606 -4.11 -3.51 9.44
N ASN A 607 -4.88 -3.79 10.50
CA ASN A 607 -4.79 -5.05 11.22
C ASN A 607 -5.01 -6.25 10.29
N HIS A 608 -4.19 -7.28 10.51
CA HIS A 608 -4.14 -8.50 9.75
C HIS A 608 -5.50 -9.19 9.66
N ALA A 609 -5.73 -9.91 8.56
CA ALA A 609 -6.99 -10.62 8.30
C ALA A 609 -7.41 -11.54 9.47
N SER A 610 -6.45 -12.13 10.19
CA SER A 610 -6.75 -12.96 11.37
C SER A 610 -7.46 -12.20 12.48
N ILE A 611 -7.15 -10.92 12.68
CA ILE A 611 -7.78 -10.04 13.67
C ILE A 611 -9.15 -9.58 13.16
N ARG A 612 -9.22 -9.19 11.87
CA ARG A 612 -10.48 -8.74 11.23
C ARG A 612 -11.55 -9.83 11.25
N VAL A 613 -11.18 -11.07 10.90
CA VAL A 613 -12.07 -12.24 10.94
C VAL A 613 -12.53 -12.54 12.37
N ALA A 614 -11.63 -12.44 13.34
CA ALA A 614 -11.95 -12.70 14.75
C ALA A 614 -13.03 -11.75 15.32
N LYS A 615 -13.15 -10.53 14.79
CA LYS A 615 -14.10 -9.50 15.23
C LYS A 615 -15.54 -9.75 14.78
N GLY A 616 -15.76 -10.62 13.77
CA GLY A 616 -17.03 -10.89 13.05
C GLY A 616 -18.32 -10.29 13.64
N ASN A 617 -18.89 -9.30 12.94
CA ASN A 617 -20.24 -8.71 13.07
C ASN A 617 -20.88 -8.48 14.46
N ARG A 618 -20.12 -8.53 15.55
CA ARG A 618 -20.62 -8.09 16.86
C ARG A 618 -20.50 -6.57 16.92
N ARG A 619 -21.58 -5.86 16.54
CA ARG A 619 -21.71 -4.41 16.73
C ARG A 619 -21.32 -4.06 18.16
N ALA A 620 -20.20 -3.37 18.31
CA ALA A 620 -19.86 -2.72 19.55
C ALA A 620 -20.99 -1.74 19.87
N THR A 621 -21.60 -1.89 21.04
CA THR A 621 -22.53 -0.88 21.55
C THR A 621 -21.74 0.39 21.84
N GLU A 622 -22.27 1.57 21.48
CA GLU A 622 -21.63 2.88 21.67
C GLU A 622 -21.17 3.14 23.12
N HIS A 623 -21.70 2.41 24.11
CA HIS A 623 -21.36 2.53 25.53
C HIS A 623 -20.95 1.17 26.13
N GLY A 624 -19.74 0.70 25.83
CA GLY A 624 -19.18 -0.53 26.42
C GLY A 624 -18.52 -0.29 27.78
N LYS A 625 -18.74 -1.18 28.77
CA LYS A 625 -18.06 -1.14 30.09
C LYS A 625 -16.59 -1.57 30.03
N LYS A 626 -16.16 -2.20 28.92
CA LYS A 626 -14.78 -2.65 28.66
C LYS A 626 -14.38 -2.26 27.25
N ILE A 627 -13.18 -1.70 27.10
CA ILE A 627 -12.62 -1.27 25.81
C ILE A 627 -11.38 -2.11 25.53
N LEU A 628 -11.31 -2.74 24.36
CA LEU A 628 -10.15 -3.48 23.87
C LEU A 628 -9.63 -2.80 22.59
N VAL A 629 -8.39 -2.33 22.64
CA VAL A 629 -7.67 -1.76 21.50
C VAL A 629 -6.70 -2.81 20.98
N ILE A 630 -6.73 -3.06 19.67
CA ILE A 630 -5.90 -4.08 19.00
C ILE A 630 -5.06 -3.40 17.91
N VAL A 631 -3.75 -3.57 17.98
CA VAL A 631 -2.78 -3.03 17.01
C VAL A 631 -1.70 -4.06 16.68
N GLU A 632 -1.05 -3.90 15.52
CA GLU A 632 0.21 -4.59 15.20
C GLU A 632 1.40 -3.75 15.65
N GLY A 633 2.47 -4.38 16.16
CA GLY A 633 3.72 -3.70 16.48
C GLY A 633 4.41 -3.21 15.21
N LEU A 634 4.63 -4.13 14.27
CA LEU A 634 5.19 -3.86 12.95
C LEU A 634 4.20 -4.35 11.88
N TYR A 635 3.64 -3.43 11.10
CA TYR A 635 2.63 -3.75 10.09
C TYR A 635 3.25 -4.50 8.90
N SER A 636 2.78 -5.73 8.68
CA SER A 636 3.40 -6.70 7.76
C SER A 636 3.50 -6.31 6.28
N MET A 637 2.65 -5.38 5.83
CA MET A 637 2.58 -4.93 4.42
C MET A 637 3.27 -3.58 4.18
N GLU A 638 3.40 -2.75 5.22
CA GLU A 638 3.95 -1.40 5.12
C GLU A 638 5.34 -1.27 5.75
N GLY A 639 5.72 -2.18 6.64
CA GLY A 639 6.96 -2.04 7.41
C GLY A 639 6.93 -0.86 8.37
N THR A 640 5.77 -0.28 8.67
CA THR A 640 5.60 0.83 9.60
C THR A 640 5.52 0.32 11.03
N LEU A 641 6.01 1.10 11.99
CA LEU A 641 5.89 0.80 13.42
C LEU A 641 4.68 1.53 14.00
N VAL A 642 3.96 0.85 14.89
CA VAL A 642 2.94 1.52 15.69
C VAL A 642 3.58 2.55 16.61
N ASN A 643 2.92 3.70 16.77
CA ASN A 643 3.29 4.69 17.78
C ASN A 643 2.86 4.20 19.18
N LEU A 644 3.57 3.18 19.68
CA LEU A 644 3.27 2.52 20.94
C LEU A 644 3.29 3.49 22.14
N PRO A 645 4.23 4.45 22.26
CA PRO A 645 4.22 5.43 23.35
C PRO A 645 2.90 6.21 23.43
N ALA A 646 2.41 6.75 22.31
CA ALA A 646 1.14 7.47 22.25
C ALA A 646 -0.04 6.58 22.64
N ILE A 647 -0.07 5.33 22.19
CA ILE A 647 -1.13 4.37 22.58
C ILE A 647 -1.08 4.08 24.08
N ILE A 648 0.10 3.97 24.68
CA ILE A 648 0.25 3.77 26.13
C ILE A 648 -0.26 5.00 26.91
N GLU A 649 -0.03 6.21 26.43
CA GLU A 649 -0.61 7.43 27.03
C GLU A 649 -2.14 7.41 26.95
N LEU A 650 -2.69 7.07 25.79
CA LEU A 650 -4.14 6.89 25.62
C LEU A 650 -4.68 5.80 26.53
N LYS A 651 -3.96 4.69 26.70
CA LYS A 651 -4.32 3.60 27.63
C LYS A 651 -4.38 4.11 29.07
N LYS A 652 -3.40 4.92 29.49
CA LYS A 652 -3.37 5.53 30.83
C LYS A 652 -4.55 6.50 31.02
N LYS A 653 -4.93 7.26 29.99
CA LYS A 653 -6.04 8.23 30.01
C LYS A 653 -7.41 7.58 30.02
N TYR A 654 -7.66 6.64 29.11
CA TYR A 654 -8.99 6.05 28.85
C TYR A 654 -9.20 4.66 29.47
N LYS A 655 -8.17 4.08 30.11
CA LYS A 655 -8.24 2.82 30.86
C LYS A 655 -8.72 1.61 30.05
N PHE A 656 -8.27 1.48 28.81
CA PHE A 656 -8.58 0.33 27.95
C PHE A 656 -7.57 -0.84 28.10
N TYR A 657 -7.97 -2.01 27.63
CA TYR A 657 -7.07 -3.16 27.42
C TYR A 657 -6.39 -3.04 26.06
N LEU A 658 -5.11 -3.40 25.99
CA LEU A 658 -4.30 -3.32 24.77
C LEU A 658 -3.85 -4.72 24.39
N PHE A 659 -4.11 -5.12 23.14
CA PHE A 659 -3.58 -6.31 22.50
C PHE A 659 -2.62 -5.88 21.40
N VAL A 660 -1.35 -6.30 21.49
CA VAL A 660 -0.30 -5.97 20.53
C VAL A 660 0.13 -7.25 19.82
N ASP A 661 -0.08 -7.32 18.51
CA ASP A 661 0.43 -8.39 17.67
C ASP A 661 1.88 -8.05 17.26
N GLU A 662 2.84 -8.86 17.70
CA GLU A 662 4.28 -8.64 17.50
C GLU A 662 4.88 -9.71 16.55
N ALA A 663 4.08 -10.26 15.62
CA ALA A 663 4.49 -11.35 14.73
C ALA A 663 5.71 -11.01 13.86
N HIS A 664 5.86 -9.75 13.42
CA HIS A 664 6.94 -9.31 12.52
C HIS A 664 8.12 -8.62 13.22
N SER A 665 7.96 -8.29 14.50
CA SER A 665 8.89 -7.49 15.29
C SER A 665 9.68 -8.32 16.29
N VAL A 666 9.07 -9.34 16.91
CA VAL A 666 9.79 -10.29 17.78
C VAL A 666 10.85 -11.03 16.98
N GLY A 667 12.08 -11.00 17.49
CA GLY A 667 13.27 -11.52 16.84
C GLY A 667 13.88 -10.56 15.82
N ALA A 668 13.27 -9.42 15.51
CA ALA A 668 13.78 -8.49 14.50
C ALA A 668 14.09 -7.09 15.05
N LEU A 669 13.35 -6.63 16.05
CA LEU A 669 13.44 -5.27 16.59
C LEU A 669 13.80 -5.25 18.08
N GLY A 670 14.39 -4.14 18.49
CA GLY A 670 14.85 -3.89 19.84
C GLY A 670 16.27 -4.44 20.09
N PRO A 671 17.01 -3.87 21.06
CA PRO A 671 18.39 -4.24 21.37
C PRO A 671 18.53 -5.70 21.83
N HIS A 672 17.47 -6.30 22.37
CA HIS A 672 17.40 -7.70 22.81
C HIS A 672 16.54 -8.57 21.89
N GLY A 673 16.02 -8.00 20.81
CA GLY A 673 15.18 -8.70 19.83
C GLY A 673 13.76 -8.98 20.32
N ARG A 674 13.24 -8.35 21.38
CA ARG A 674 11.92 -8.70 21.94
C ARG A 674 10.74 -8.02 21.26
N GLY A 675 10.98 -7.25 20.20
CA GLY A 675 9.94 -6.59 19.43
C GLY A 675 9.82 -5.09 19.68
N VAL A 676 8.71 -4.50 19.27
CA VAL A 676 8.44 -3.05 19.36
C VAL A 676 8.35 -2.59 20.81
N THR A 677 7.90 -3.47 21.69
CA THR A 677 7.96 -3.23 23.13
C THR A 677 9.39 -3.04 23.65
N ASP A 678 10.37 -3.85 23.26
CA ASP A 678 11.79 -3.64 23.62
C ASP A 678 12.42 -2.48 22.85
N TYR A 679 11.92 -2.15 21.66
CA TYR A 679 12.30 -0.95 20.93
C TYR A 679 11.93 0.35 21.67
N TYR A 680 10.74 0.43 22.27
CA TYR A 680 10.25 1.61 22.99
C TYR A 680 10.32 1.51 24.53
N GLY A 681 10.83 0.41 25.11
CA GLY A 681 10.93 0.22 26.56
C GLY A 681 9.62 -0.12 27.30
N SER A 682 8.68 -0.81 26.63
CA SER A 682 7.40 -1.29 27.17
C SER A 682 7.34 -2.83 27.27
N PHE A 683 6.21 -3.41 27.71
CA PHE A 683 6.03 -4.85 27.89
C PHE A 683 4.69 -5.36 27.30
N GLY A 684 4.71 -6.43 26.48
CA GLY A 684 3.54 -7.19 26.01
C GLY A 684 3.59 -7.62 24.53
N ALA A 685 3.23 -8.86 24.19
CA ALA A 685 3.30 -9.37 22.80
C ALA A 685 2.42 -10.62 22.53
N ALA A 686 2.09 -10.87 21.26
CA ALA A 686 1.51 -12.10 20.74
C ALA A 686 2.04 -12.43 19.32
N GLY A 687 2.19 -13.71 18.97
CA GLY A 687 2.66 -14.17 17.65
C GLY A 687 3.01 -15.66 17.59
N GLY A 688 2.04 -16.53 17.28
CA GLY A 688 2.18 -17.99 17.48
C GLY A 688 2.10 -18.42 18.96
N TYR A 689 1.87 -17.44 19.84
CA TYR A 689 1.63 -17.57 21.26
C TYR A 689 0.88 -16.32 21.74
N VAL A 690 0.29 -16.38 22.93
CA VAL A 690 -0.24 -15.21 23.65
C VAL A 690 0.35 -15.18 25.05
N SER A 691 0.83 -14.01 25.47
CA SER A 691 1.49 -13.84 26.77
C SER A 691 0.84 -12.73 27.59
N GLY A 692 0.82 -12.88 28.91
CA GLY A 692 0.19 -11.91 29.81
C GLY A 692 0.20 -12.37 31.26
N ASN A 693 -0.70 -11.79 32.08
CA ASN A 693 -0.87 -12.22 33.46
C ASN A 693 -1.33 -13.68 33.53
N LYS A 694 -0.81 -14.43 34.52
CA LYS A 694 -1.06 -15.86 34.66
C LYS A 694 -2.55 -16.20 34.71
N SER A 695 -3.34 -15.42 35.44
CA SER A 695 -4.79 -15.66 35.55
C SER A 695 -5.53 -15.55 34.21
N LEU A 696 -5.10 -14.62 33.34
CA LEU A 696 -5.64 -14.45 32.00
C LEU A 696 -5.28 -15.63 31.11
N ILE A 697 -4.02 -16.04 31.12
CA ILE A 697 -3.53 -17.14 30.29
C ILE A 697 -4.13 -18.48 30.71
N ASP A 698 -4.22 -18.76 32.01
CA ASP A 698 -4.87 -19.96 32.53
C ASP A 698 -6.35 -20.00 32.14
N ARG A 699 -7.03 -18.84 32.15
CA ARG A 699 -8.41 -18.74 31.68
C ARG A 699 -8.51 -19.05 30.18
N LEU A 700 -7.69 -18.41 29.36
CA LEU A 700 -7.65 -18.64 27.91
C LEU A 700 -7.36 -20.10 27.54
N ARG A 701 -6.52 -20.79 28.32
CA ARG A 701 -6.23 -22.21 28.13
C ARG A 701 -7.47 -23.10 28.28
N ILE A 702 -8.38 -22.74 29.18
CA ILE A 702 -9.61 -23.50 29.47
C ILE A 702 -10.76 -23.07 28.56
N CYS A 703 -10.95 -21.77 28.32
CA CYS A 703 -12.11 -21.26 27.59
C CYS A 703 -11.84 -20.90 26.12
N GLY A 704 -10.57 -20.88 25.70
CA GLY A 704 -10.18 -20.64 24.32
C GLY A 704 -10.36 -21.89 23.46
N HIS A 705 -10.77 -21.70 22.21
CA HIS A 705 -10.96 -22.80 21.27
C HIS A 705 -9.65 -23.54 20.97
N SER A 706 -8.50 -22.87 21.12
CA SER A 706 -7.18 -23.46 20.85
C SER A 706 -6.77 -24.57 21.83
N GLY A 707 -7.21 -24.51 23.08
CA GLY A 707 -6.91 -25.57 24.05
C GLY A 707 -7.67 -26.87 23.77
N THR A 708 -8.91 -26.73 23.28
CA THR A 708 -9.91 -27.80 23.22
C THR A 708 -10.04 -28.43 21.84
N TYR A 709 -9.91 -27.65 20.76
CA TYR A 709 -10.28 -28.11 19.41
C TYR A 709 -9.12 -28.13 18.41
N THR A 710 -7.93 -27.65 18.79
CA THR A 710 -6.75 -27.68 17.92
C THR A 710 -5.70 -28.64 18.44
N GLU A 711 -5.05 -29.32 17.50
CA GLU A 711 -3.88 -30.15 17.76
C GLU A 711 -2.76 -29.33 18.41
N ALA A 712 -2.09 -29.95 19.38
CA ALA A 712 -0.97 -29.34 20.07
C ALA A 712 0.21 -29.07 19.12
N MET A 713 1.06 -28.10 19.45
CA MET A 713 2.18 -27.73 18.59
C MET A 713 3.16 -28.91 18.46
N ALA A 714 3.60 -29.18 17.24
CA ALA A 714 4.49 -30.30 16.94
C ALA A 714 5.83 -30.19 17.72
N PRO A 715 6.37 -31.31 18.27
CA PRO A 715 7.65 -31.32 18.99
C PRO A 715 8.81 -30.67 18.21
N PRO A 716 8.98 -30.90 16.89
CA PRO A 716 10.04 -30.26 16.10
C PRO A 716 9.94 -28.73 16.10
N VAL A 717 8.72 -28.19 16.09
CA VAL A 717 8.47 -26.74 16.10
C VAL A 717 8.79 -26.15 17.47
N LEU A 718 8.35 -26.82 18.54
CA LEU A 718 8.67 -26.42 19.92
C LEU A 718 10.18 -26.39 20.15
N THR A 719 10.89 -27.42 19.69
CA THR A 719 12.35 -27.51 19.81
C THR A 719 13.05 -26.39 19.05
N GLN A 720 12.60 -26.04 17.84
CA GLN A 720 13.11 -24.89 17.11
C GLN A 720 12.88 -23.58 17.88
N VAL A 721 11.71 -23.39 18.49
CA VAL A 721 11.39 -22.20 19.30
C VAL A 721 12.32 -22.12 20.51
N ILE A 722 12.47 -23.22 21.26
CA ILE A 722 13.33 -23.32 22.44
C ILE A 722 14.77 -22.98 22.07
N ALA A 723 15.34 -23.63 21.07
CA ALA A 723 16.73 -23.42 20.64
C ALA A 723 16.98 -21.98 20.16
N SER A 724 16.05 -21.42 19.38
CA SER A 724 16.17 -20.07 18.85
C SER A 724 16.06 -19.01 19.96
N MET A 725 15.09 -19.12 20.87
CA MET A 725 14.93 -18.18 21.97
C MET A 725 16.07 -18.27 22.99
N ALA A 726 16.54 -19.49 23.30
CA ALA A 726 17.70 -19.70 24.14
C ALA A 726 18.96 -19.04 23.55
N SER A 727 19.15 -19.15 22.24
CA SER A 727 20.22 -18.44 21.53
C SER A 727 20.09 -16.93 21.64
N ILE A 728 18.87 -16.37 21.51
CA ILE A 728 18.65 -14.92 21.56
C ILE A 728 18.96 -14.37 22.97
N MET A 729 18.50 -15.06 24.01
CA MET A 729 18.65 -14.63 25.39
C MET A 729 20.05 -14.91 25.96
N GLY A 730 20.71 -15.96 25.49
CA GLY A 730 21.85 -16.58 26.16
C GLY A 730 21.42 -17.40 27.37
N ILE A 731 22.31 -18.27 27.84
CA ILE A 731 22.12 -19.24 28.91
C ILE A 731 22.94 -18.84 30.14
N THR A 732 22.36 -19.01 31.32
CA THR A 732 23.05 -18.85 32.60
C THR A 732 23.81 -20.14 32.93
N LEU A 733 25.13 -20.06 32.99
CA LEU A 733 25.99 -21.19 33.37
C LEU A 733 25.99 -21.36 34.90
N PRO A 734 26.01 -22.60 35.43
CA PRO A 734 26.10 -22.82 36.87
C PRO A 734 27.41 -22.25 37.43
N GLN A 735 27.33 -21.33 38.39
CA GLN A 735 28.53 -20.86 39.10
C GLN A 735 29.13 -22.02 39.93
N LYS A 736 30.43 -22.27 39.77
CA LYS A 736 31.19 -23.11 40.71
C LYS A 736 31.36 -22.33 42.01
N HIS A 737 30.60 -22.66 43.06
CA HIS A 737 30.85 -22.11 44.39
C HIS A 737 32.25 -22.55 44.89
N SER A 738 33.09 -21.58 45.26
CA SER A 738 34.24 -21.80 46.13
C SER A 738 33.78 -21.71 47.60
N PRO A 739 34.32 -22.54 48.52
CA PRO A 739 33.85 -22.55 49.89
C PRO A 739 34.65 -21.57 50.77
N SER A 740 34.05 -20.45 51.18
CA SER A 740 34.27 -19.72 52.45
C SER A 740 33.31 -18.52 52.50
N SER A 741 32.70 -18.06 53.59
CA SER A 741 32.79 -18.28 55.04
C SER A 741 31.43 -17.89 55.68
N ARG A 742 31.16 -18.35 56.90
CA ARG A 742 29.90 -18.16 57.65
C ARG A 742 29.69 -16.73 58.17
N SER A 743 28.49 -16.17 57.97
CA SER A 743 27.69 -15.34 58.90
C SER A 743 26.38 -14.95 58.18
N SER A 744 25.17 -14.80 58.73
CA SER A 744 24.57 -14.93 60.06
C SER A 744 23.05 -15.11 59.82
N LEU A 745 22.39 -15.86 60.69
CA LEU A 745 20.96 -16.17 60.66
C LEU A 745 20.07 -14.92 60.73
N HIS A 746 19.14 -14.76 59.77
CA HIS A 746 17.80 -14.21 60.03
C HIS A 746 16.80 -14.60 58.93
N ASN A 747 15.60 -15.00 59.39
CA ASN A 747 14.34 -15.26 58.68
C ASN A 747 14.22 -16.56 57.86
N SER A 748 13.87 -17.63 58.60
CA SER A 748 13.32 -18.87 58.09
C SER A 748 11.82 -18.73 57.78
N GLU A 749 11.48 -18.54 56.50
CA GLU A 749 10.18 -18.98 55.93
C GLU A 749 10.17 -19.12 54.39
N ASN A 750 11.30 -18.97 53.69
CA ASN A 750 11.44 -19.19 52.24
C ASN A 750 12.46 -20.31 51.91
N ALA A 751 12.34 -21.46 52.55
CA ALA A 751 13.23 -22.60 52.34
C ALA A 751 12.59 -23.67 51.42
N ALA A 752 12.41 -23.34 50.15
CA ALA A 752 12.30 -24.32 49.07
C ALA A 752 12.82 -23.68 47.77
N LEU A 753 13.98 -24.17 47.28
CA LEU A 753 14.72 -23.77 46.07
C LEU A 753 15.52 -22.46 46.18
N GLY A 754 16.73 -22.57 46.76
CA GLY A 754 17.74 -21.52 46.74
C GLY A 754 18.34 -21.30 45.35
N ILE A 755 17.69 -20.49 44.52
CA ILE A 755 18.21 -19.94 43.27
C ILE A 755 18.21 -18.42 43.43
N GLU A 756 19.38 -17.78 43.31
CA GLU A 756 19.46 -16.32 43.14
C GLU A 756 18.65 -15.94 41.89
N TYR A 757 17.57 -15.17 42.07
CA TYR A 757 16.75 -14.70 40.96
C TYR A 757 17.54 -13.68 40.14
N GLU A 758 18.10 -14.09 39.01
CA GLU A 758 18.50 -13.16 37.95
C GLU A 758 17.30 -12.27 37.57
N SER A 759 17.55 -10.97 37.36
CA SER A 759 16.54 -9.99 37.00
C SER A 759 15.75 -10.41 35.76
N TYR A 760 14.44 -10.32 35.86
CA TYR A 760 13.50 -10.69 34.82
C TYR A 760 13.02 -9.43 34.07
N PRO A 761 13.00 -9.39 32.73
CA PRO A 761 13.43 -10.43 31.77
C PRO A 761 14.97 -10.60 31.70
N GLY A 762 15.45 -11.83 31.50
CA GLY A 762 16.89 -12.17 31.61
C GLY A 762 17.31 -13.43 30.84
N ARG A 763 18.52 -13.96 31.07
CA ARG A 763 19.04 -15.18 30.42
C ARG A 763 18.20 -16.41 30.74
N VAL A 764 18.29 -17.44 29.90
CA VAL A 764 17.64 -18.74 30.12
C VAL A 764 18.45 -19.56 31.12
N PRO A 765 17.86 -20.00 32.27
CA PRO A 765 18.54 -20.93 33.16
C PRO A 765 18.82 -22.25 32.43
N ALA A 766 20.00 -22.84 32.61
CA ALA A 766 20.34 -24.13 31.97
C ALA A 766 19.30 -25.23 32.27
N ALA A 767 18.67 -25.20 33.45
CA ALA A 767 17.62 -26.14 33.85
C ALA A 767 16.29 -25.98 33.09
N ALA A 768 16.07 -24.86 32.39
CA ALA A 768 14.86 -24.63 31.59
C ALA A 768 14.94 -25.23 30.18
N LEU A 769 16.12 -25.72 29.77
CA LEU A 769 16.34 -26.37 28.49
C LEU A 769 16.23 -27.89 28.60
N PRO A 770 15.84 -28.60 27.52
CA PRO A 770 15.95 -30.04 27.49
C PRO A 770 17.40 -30.47 27.75
N SER A 771 17.61 -31.43 28.64
CA SER A 771 18.96 -31.88 29.04
C SER A 771 19.77 -32.50 27.89
N TRP A 772 19.09 -32.92 26.83
CA TRP A 772 19.69 -33.48 25.61
C TRP A 772 20.00 -32.40 24.55
N MET A 773 19.51 -31.17 24.72
CA MET A 773 19.72 -30.10 23.75
C MET A 773 21.15 -29.56 23.86
N THR A 774 21.89 -29.65 22.77
CA THR A 774 23.26 -29.12 22.68
C THR A 774 23.28 -27.91 21.74
N LEU A 775 23.69 -26.75 22.27
CA LEU A 775 23.85 -25.51 21.50
C LEU A 775 25.34 -25.13 21.43
N THR A 776 25.73 -24.35 20.42
CA THR A 776 27.12 -23.89 20.29
C THR A 776 27.48 -22.89 21.40
N PRO A 777 28.76 -22.74 21.76
CA PRO A 777 29.19 -21.77 22.78
C PRO A 777 28.70 -20.33 22.52
N SER A 778 28.69 -19.90 21.25
CA SER A 778 28.23 -18.56 20.85
C SER A 778 26.71 -18.37 20.92
N MET A 779 25.93 -19.45 20.85
CA MET A 779 24.50 -19.41 21.14
C MET A 779 24.26 -19.38 22.65
N CYS A 780 25.05 -20.16 23.41
CA CYS A 780 24.96 -20.19 24.87
C CYS A 780 25.30 -18.84 25.53
N ASP A 781 26.24 -18.04 25.01
CA ASP A 781 26.54 -16.70 25.56
C ASP A 781 25.73 -15.55 24.91
N GLY A 782 24.87 -15.90 23.94
CA GLY A 782 24.03 -14.97 23.16
C GLY A 782 24.78 -14.07 22.17
N SER A 783 26.08 -14.27 21.97
CA SER A 783 26.89 -13.44 21.06
C SER A 783 26.47 -13.62 19.59
N ASP A 784 26.11 -14.83 19.18
CA ASP A 784 25.64 -15.13 17.81
C ASP A 784 24.40 -14.29 17.47
N SER A 785 23.42 -14.27 18.37
CA SER A 785 22.16 -13.55 18.16
C SER A 785 22.34 -12.03 18.16
N ARG A 786 23.19 -11.48 19.05
CA ARG A 786 23.52 -10.04 19.03
C ARG A 786 24.17 -9.63 17.71
N MET A 787 25.04 -10.47 17.15
CA MET A 787 25.63 -10.23 15.84
C MET A 787 24.58 -10.29 14.73
N ARG A 788 23.67 -11.27 14.77
CA ARG A 788 22.56 -11.39 13.80
C ARG A 788 21.64 -10.19 13.81
N LEU A 789 21.23 -9.70 14.99
CA LEU A 789 20.41 -8.50 15.13
C LEU A 789 21.09 -7.27 14.52
N ARG A 790 22.39 -7.05 14.82
CA ARG A 790 23.16 -5.94 14.23
C ARG A 790 23.24 -6.04 12.71
N ARG A 791 23.46 -7.24 12.18
CA ARG A 791 23.53 -7.47 10.73
C ARG A 791 22.18 -7.29 10.04
N LEU A 792 21.09 -7.73 10.67
CA LEU A 792 19.74 -7.49 10.18
C LEU A 792 19.43 -5.99 10.12
N ALA A 793 19.73 -5.24 11.19
CA ALA A 793 19.54 -3.80 11.23
C ALA A 793 20.34 -3.09 10.13
N PHE A 794 21.63 -3.44 9.98
CA PHE A 794 22.47 -2.91 8.90
C PHE A 794 21.88 -3.19 7.51
N ASN A 795 21.56 -4.45 7.20
CA ASN A 795 21.05 -4.86 5.89
C ASN A 795 19.74 -4.15 5.53
N THR A 796 18.87 -3.98 6.52
CA THR A 796 17.56 -3.36 6.37
C THR A 796 17.66 -1.87 6.11
N ARG A 797 18.40 -1.14 6.96
CA ARG A 797 18.66 0.30 6.79
C ARG A 797 19.34 0.56 5.46
N TYR A 798 20.32 -0.28 5.10
CA TYR A 798 21.07 -0.14 3.86
C TYR A 798 20.14 -0.25 2.65
N LEU A 799 19.33 -1.31 2.56
CA LEU A 799 18.40 -1.48 1.44
C LEU A 799 17.38 -0.35 1.37
N ASN A 800 16.70 -0.02 2.49
CA ASN A 800 15.62 0.96 2.50
C ASN A 800 16.11 2.35 2.05
N ARG A 801 17.19 2.84 2.67
CA ARG A 801 17.75 4.16 2.35
C ARG A 801 18.36 4.22 0.96
N ALA A 802 19.01 3.14 0.51
CA ALA A 802 19.55 3.07 -0.84
C ALA A 802 18.44 3.14 -1.90
N LEU A 803 17.33 2.42 -1.70
CA LEU A 803 16.18 2.52 -2.62
C LEU A 803 15.60 3.94 -2.65
N ARG A 804 15.50 4.63 -1.51
CA ARG A 804 15.07 6.05 -1.48
C ARG A 804 16.05 6.95 -2.25
N LYS A 805 17.37 6.80 -2.04
CA LYS A 805 18.40 7.57 -2.77
C LYS A 805 18.48 7.24 -4.27
N LEU A 806 18.00 6.07 -4.69
CA LEU A 806 17.81 5.74 -6.11
C LEU A 806 16.55 6.38 -6.72
N GLY A 807 15.69 7.00 -5.90
CA GLY A 807 14.45 7.66 -6.35
C GLY A 807 13.20 6.77 -6.28
N PHE A 808 13.24 5.62 -5.60
CA PHE A 808 12.05 4.80 -5.39
C PHE A 808 11.21 5.30 -4.21
N ILE A 809 9.89 5.12 -4.32
CA ILE A 809 8.97 5.35 -3.20
C ILE A 809 8.92 4.06 -2.36
N THR A 810 9.48 4.12 -1.15
CA THR A 810 9.44 3.04 -0.17
C THR A 810 8.60 3.42 1.05
N TYR A 811 7.91 2.44 1.63
CA TYR A 811 7.19 2.59 2.89
C TYR A 811 8.00 2.08 4.07
N GLY A 812 7.52 2.38 5.28
CA GLY A 812 8.01 1.75 6.49
C GLY A 812 9.17 2.46 7.18
N HIS A 813 9.42 1.98 8.39
CA HIS A 813 10.48 2.43 9.27
C HIS A 813 11.84 1.88 8.80
N ASP A 814 12.93 2.63 9.01
CA ASP A 814 14.27 2.24 8.56
C ASP A 814 14.80 0.95 9.21
N ASP A 815 14.36 0.68 10.45
CA ASP A 815 14.69 -0.55 11.19
C ASP A 815 13.80 -1.75 10.82
N SER A 816 12.73 -1.54 10.04
CA SER A 816 11.79 -2.61 9.71
C SER A 816 12.41 -3.64 8.79
N PRO A 817 12.57 -4.92 9.17
CA PRO A 817 13.12 -5.97 8.30
C PRO A 817 12.27 -6.22 7.03
N VAL A 818 11.10 -5.59 6.96
CA VAL A 818 10.23 -5.52 5.80
C VAL A 818 10.42 -4.16 5.14
N VAL A 819 10.96 -4.16 3.91
CA VAL A 819 11.17 -2.96 3.09
C VAL A 819 10.24 -3.03 1.87
N PRO A 820 9.09 -2.34 1.87
CA PRO A 820 8.19 -2.30 0.71
C PRO A 820 8.59 -1.21 -0.27
N LEU A 821 8.66 -1.56 -1.56
CA LEU A 821 8.84 -0.65 -2.69
C LEU A 821 7.57 -0.64 -3.53
N LEU A 822 7.00 0.54 -3.77
CA LEU A 822 5.75 0.67 -4.53
C LEU A 822 5.97 0.44 -6.03
N LEU A 823 5.11 -0.38 -6.64
CA LEU A 823 5.18 -0.72 -8.06
C LEU A 823 4.24 0.10 -8.93
N PHE A 824 3.29 0.83 -8.34
CA PHE A 824 2.33 1.72 -9.01
C PHE A 824 1.92 1.20 -10.39
N HIS A 825 1.08 0.15 -10.42
CA HIS A 825 0.32 -0.38 -11.57
C HIS A 825 0.32 -1.91 -11.59
N LEU A 826 -0.82 -2.48 -12.03
CA LEU A 826 -1.03 -3.92 -12.10
C LEU A 826 -0.08 -4.63 -13.08
N GLY A 827 0.14 -4.07 -14.27
CA GLY A 827 1.01 -4.67 -15.30
C GLY A 827 2.49 -4.77 -14.87
N LYS A 828 2.95 -3.85 -14.02
CA LYS A 828 4.34 -3.81 -13.56
C LYS A 828 4.67 -4.92 -12.56
N MET A 829 3.67 -5.46 -11.85
CA MET A 829 3.85 -6.48 -10.82
C MET A 829 4.50 -7.78 -11.31
N ALA A 830 3.86 -8.44 -12.28
CA ALA A 830 4.36 -9.70 -12.82
C ALA A 830 5.69 -9.50 -13.56
N THR A 831 5.82 -8.35 -14.25
CA THR A 831 7.03 -7.99 -14.98
C THR A 831 8.21 -7.75 -14.04
N PHE A 832 8.04 -7.01 -12.95
CA PHE A 832 9.09 -6.79 -11.94
C PHE A 832 9.58 -8.12 -11.36
N SER A 833 8.66 -9.00 -10.94
CA SER A 833 8.99 -10.32 -10.39
C SER A 833 9.74 -11.20 -11.40
N ARG A 834 9.29 -11.23 -12.66
CA ARG A 834 9.92 -12.00 -13.73
C ARG A 834 11.33 -11.48 -14.05
N LEU A 835 11.50 -10.16 -14.17
CA LEU A 835 12.80 -9.54 -14.44
C LEU A 835 13.80 -9.79 -13.31
N MET A 836 13.36 -9.79 -12.05
CA MET A 836 14.19 -10.19 -10.90
C MET A 836 14.67 -11.64 -11.01
N ARG A 837 13.78 -12.55 -11.46
CA ARG A 837 14.08 -13.99 -11.58
C ARG A 837 14.98 -14.33 -12.77
N THR A 838 14.85 -13.62 -13.90
CA THR A 838 15.61 -13.90 -15.13
C THR A 838 17.01 -13.28 -15.15
N ARG A 839 17.44 -12.66 -14.06
CA ARG A 839 18.80 -12.12 -13.93
C ARG A 839 19.86 -13.23 -13.84
N ALA A 840 21.10 -12.86 -14.15
CA ALA A 840 22.26 -13.75 -14.03
C ALA A 840 22.41 -14.34 -12.60
N THR A 841 22.11 -13.52 -11.58
CA THR A 841 21.81 -14.01 -10.23
C THR A 841 20.31 -13.89 -10.02
N PRO A 842 19.53 -14.98 -10.11
CA PRO A 842 18.09 -14.94 -9.90
C PRO A 842 17.74 -14.43 -8.49
N ILE A 843 16.82 -13.47 -8.40
CA ILE A 843 16.31 -12.94 -7.13
C ILE A 843 14.83 -13.28 -7.03
N ILE A 844 14.42 -13.86 -5.90
CA ILE A 844 13.00 -14.10 -5.61
C ILE A 844 12.48 -13.01 -4.68
N VAL A 845 11.34 -12.43 -5.06
CA VAL A 845 10.68 -11.33 -4.36
C VAL A 845 9.22 -11.67 -4.09
N VAL A 846 8.62 -11.09 -3.06
CA VAL A 846 7.18 -11.17 -2.83
C VAL A 846 6.52 -9.93 -3.40
N VAL A 847 5.67 -10.11 -4.41
CA VAL A 847 4.76 -9.04 -4.84
C VAL A 847 3.48 -9.15 -4.03
N VAL A 848 3.00 -8.02 -3.52
CA VAL A 848 1.82 -7.89 -2.69
C VAL A 848 0.82 -6.96 -3.39
N SER A 849 -0.44 -7.41 -3.47
CA SER A 849 -1.56 -6.66 -4.01
C SER A 849 -2.87 -7.14 -3.35
N TYR A 850 -4.00 -6.76 -3.92
CA TYR A 850 -5.34 -7.11 -3.42
C TYR A 850 -5.47 -8.63 -3.19
N PRO A 851 -6.10 -9.09 -2.10
CA PRO A 851 -6.76 -8.31 -1.04
C PRO A 851 -5.84 -7.88 0.12
N ALA A 852 -4.54 -8.16 0.05
CA ALA A 852 -3.62 -7.83 1.14
C ALA A 852 -3.34 -6.32 1.23
N THR A 853 -3.33 -5.63 0.08
CA THR A 853 -3.23 -4.17 -0.03
C THR A 853 -4.17 -3.68 -1.14
N PRO A 854 -4.65 -2.43 -1.11
CA PRO A 854 -5.43 -1.85 -2.20
C PRO A 854 -4.69 -1.96 -3.56
N LEU A 855 -5.44 -2.10 -4.66
CA LEU A 855 -4.86 -2.32 -6.00
C LEU A 855 -3.83 -1.26 -6.39
N VAL A 856 -4.16 0.01 -6.17
CA VAL A 856 -3.35 1.18 -6.55
C VAL A 856 -2.04 1.29 -5.77
N THR A 857 -1.96 0.61 -4.62
CA THR A 857 -0.77 0.58 -3.77
C THR A 857 -0.07 -0.77 -3.84
N SER A 858 -0.15 -1.50 -4.96
CA SER A 858 0.63 -2.72 -5.17
C SER A 858 2.14 -2.48 -4.97
N ARG A 859 2.84 -3.43 -4.37
CA ARG A 859 4.23 -3.26 -3.95
C ARG A 859 5.01 -4.56 -4.00
N VAL A 860 6.32 -4.45 -4.13
CA VAL A 860 7.23 -5.56 -3.82
C VAL A 860 7.70 -5.41 -2.37
N ARG A 861 7.72 -6.52 -1.64
CA ARG A 861 8.12 -6.54 -0.24
C ARG A 861 9.41 -7.32 -0.08
N PHE A 862 10.49 -6.60 0.19
CA PHE A 862 11.78 -7.21 0.50
C PHE A 862 11.81 -7.56 1.99
N CYS A 863 11.97 -8.84 2.30
CA CYS A 863 12.16 -9.33 3.66
C CYS A 863 13.64 -9.62 3.90
N MET A 864 14.29 -8.74 4.65
CA MET A 864 15.72 -8.79 4.92
C MET A 864 16.07 -9.80 6.00
N SER A 865 17.26 -10.40 5.92
CA SER A 865 17.73 -11.41 6.86
C SER A 865 19.15 -11.08 7.28
N ALA A 866 19.49 -11.44 8.52
CA ALA A 866 20.84 -11.46 9.06
C ALA A 866 21.78 -12.37 8.23
N SER A 867 21.26 -13.31 7.46
CA SER A 867 22.08 -14.17 6.60
C SER A 867 22.53 -13.49 5.30
N HIS A 868 21.91 -12.39 4.88
CA HIS A 868 22.33 -11.64 3.69
C HIS A 868 23.65 -10.93 3.92
N THR A 869 24.57 -11.01 2.96
CA THR A 869 25.81 -10.23 2.95
C THR A 869 25.55 -8.85 2.33
N LYS A 870 26.51 -7.91 2.46
CA LYS A 870 26.41 -6.61 1.78
C LYS A 870 26.29 -6.80 0.26
N GLU A 871 27.04 -7.73 -0.31
CA GLU A 871 27.06 -8.03 -1.74
C GLU A 871 25.70 -8.57 -2.23
N ASP A 872 24.96 -9.28 -1.38
CA ASP A 872 23.58 -9.68 -1.68
C ASP A 872 22.67 -8.45 -1.80
N VAL A 873 22.80 -7.50 -0.88
CA VAL A 873 22.03 -6.24 -0.93
C VAL A 873 22.43 -5.41 -2.14
N ASP A 874 23.72 -5.31 -2.45
CA ASP A 874 24.22 -4.63 -3.66
C ASP A 874 23.64 -5.27 -4.94
N THR A 875 23.51 -6.60 -4.97
CA THR A 875 22.89 -7.34 -6.08
C THR A 875 21.41 -6.98 -6.24
N VAL A 876 20.67 -6.85 -5.13
CA VAL A 876 19.27 -6.40 -5.13
C VAL A 876 19.17 -4.95 -5.58
N LEU A 877 20.07 -4.06 -5.16
CA LEU A 877 20.08 -2.65 -5.55
C LEU A 877 20.34 -2.45 -7.04
N LYS A 878 21.35 -3.12 -7.60
CA LYS A 878 21.60 -3.15 -9.06
C LYS A 878 20.37 -3.61 -9.82
N ALA A 879 19.75 -4.67 -9.31
CA ALA A 879 18.57 -5.25 -9.91
C ALA A 879 17.36 -4.30 -9.89
N CYS A 880 17.16 -3.59 -8.78
CA CYS A 880 16.12 -2.58 -8.64
C CYS A 880 16.39 -1.39 -9.55
N ASP A 881 17.61 -0.84 -9.55
CA ASP A 881 17.99 0.34 -10.33
C ASP A 881 17.68 0.17 -11.83
N GLU A 882 18.11 -0.94 -12.42
CA GLU A 882 17.87 -1.29 -13.82
C GLU A 882 16.37 -1.53 -14.13
N ILE A 883 15.65 -2.28 -13.27
CA ILE A 883 14.21 -2.53 -13.50
C ILE A 883 13.41 -1.25 -13.32
N GLY A 884 13.77 -0.43 -12.33
CA GLY A 884 13.08 0.80 -12.02
C GLY A 884 13.20 1.82 -13.12
N GLU A 885 14.33 1.85 -13.83
CA GLU A 885 14.48 2.64 -15.06
C GLU A 885 13.54 2.12 -16.15
N LEU A 886 13.56 0.81 -16.41
CA LEU A 886 12.76 0.18 -17.47
C LEU A 886 11.24 0.32 -17.24
N LEU A 887 10.82 0.22 -15.99
CA LEU A 887 9.40 0.25 -15.59
C LEU A 887 8.96 1.63 -15.07
N ASP A 888 9.81 2.65 -15.18
CA ASP A 888 9.52 4.02 -14.75
C ASP A 888 9.00 4.12 -13.30
N LEU A 889 9.75 3.52 -12.36
CA LEU A 889 9.40 3.42 -10.94
C LEU A 889 10.10 4.45 -10.04
N LYS A 890 11.07 5.20 -10.58
CA LYS A 890 11.89 6.15 -9.83
C LYS A 890 11.23 7.53 -9.74
N GLN A 891 10.07 7.57 -9.10
CA GLN A 891 9.20 8.77 -9.03
C GLN A 891 9.34 9.59 -7.74
N ALA A 892 10.18 9.18 -6.78
CA ALA A 892 10.32 9.91 -5.51
C ALA A 892 11.02 11.26 -5.71
N GLU A 893 10.54 12.26 -4.97
CA GLU A 893 11.17 13.58 -4.85
C GLU A 893 12.33 13.54 -3.84
N GLY A 894 13.42 14.25 -4.11
CA GLY A 894 14.58 14.37 -3.22
C GLY A 894 15.93 14.19 -3.89
N GLU A 895 16.99 14.30 -3.09
CA GLU A 895 18.37 14.12 -3.54
C GLU A 895 18.62 12.66 -3.95
N ARG A 896 19.09 12.47 -5.19
CA ARG A 896 19.42 11.17 -5.76
C ARG A 896 20.93 10.97 -5.86
N TRP A 897 21.38 9.76 -5.58
CA TRP A 897 22.79 9.38 -5.69
C TRP A 897 22.98 8.33 -6.80
N PRO A 898 24.08 8.38 -7.56
CA PRO A 898 24.46 7.30 -8.46
C PRO A 898 24.60 5.97 -7.70
N LEU A 899 24.19 4.87 -8.32
CA LEU A 899 24.23 3.53 -7.70
C LEU A 899 25.62 3.16 -7.15
N GLN A 900 26.69 3.49 -7.86
CA GLN A 900 28.05 3.19 -7.41
C GLN A 900 28.41 3.96 -6.13
N GLU A 901 28.02 5.24 -6.04
CA GLU A 901 28.23 6.07 -4.86
C GLU A 901 27.47 5.51 -3.65
N ILE A 902 26.22 5.07 -3.82
CA ILE A 902 25.42 4.42 -2.78
C ILE A 902 26.13 3.17 -2.24
N MET A 903 26.70 2.35 -3.13
CA MET A 903 27.38 1.11 -2.74
C MET A 903 28.68 1.34 -1.99
N ASP A 904 29.44 2.37 -2.37
CA ASP A 904 30.72 2.72 -1.75
C ASP A 904 30.51 3.42 -0.39
N ARG A 905 29.43 4.20 -0.24
CA ARG A 905 29.07 4.94 0.98
C ARG A 905 28.04 4.20 1.86
N ALA A 906 27.89 2.88 1.71
CA ALA A 906 26.87 2.09 2.42
C ALA A 906 26.89 2.27 3.95
N VAL A 907 28.07 2.32 4.57
CA VAL A 907 28.21 2.51 6.02
C VAL A 907 27.77 3.91 6.44
N GLU A 908 28.13 4.93 5.67
CA GLU A 908 27.68 6.30 5.91
C GLU A 908 26.16 6.39 5.79
N LEU A 909 25.60 5.84 4.69
CA LEU A 909 24.17 5.84 4.41
C LEU A 909 23.33 5.21 5.54
N VAL A 910 23.80 4.10 6.12
CA VAL A 910 23.15 3.43 7.25
C VAL A 910 23.14 4.28 8.53
N ASN A 911 24.07 5.22 8.66
CA ASN A 911 24.21 6.11 9.82
C ASN A 911 23.64 7.53 9.58
N MET A 912 23.17 7.85 8.37
CA MET A 912 22.72 9.20 7.99
C MET A 912 21.50 9.76 8.75
N ASP A 913 20.72 8.93 9.47
CA ASP A 913 19.51 9.40 10.18
C ASP A 913 19.49 9.11 11.68
N GLU A 914 20.66 8.97 12.32
CA GLU A 914 20.71 9.34 13.75
C GLU A 914 20.78 10.86 13.83
N GLY A 915 19.63 11.52 13.63
CA GLY A 915 19.50 12.93 13.99
C GLY A 915 19.99 13.10 15.43
N VAL A 916 20.95 13.99 15.64
CA VAL A 916 21.51 14.21 16.97
C VAL A 916 20.52 15.05 17.76
N ASP A 917 19.74 14.41 18.63
CA ASP A 917 18.79 15.13 19.49
C ASP A 917 19.51 15.99 20.53
N ILE A 918 20.66 15.51 21.04
CA ILE A 918 21.43 16.18 22.09
C ILE A 918 22.93 16.11 21.78
N VAL A 919 23.61 17.25 21.88
CA VAL A 919 25.09 17.32 21.80
C VAL A 919 25.65 17.53 23.21
N PHE A 920 26.63 16.71 23.62
CA PHE A 920 27.47 17.00 24.78
C PHE A 920 28.86 17.43 24.30
N TYR A 921 29.18 18.71 24.47
CA TYR A 921 30.42 19.30 23.99
C TYR A 921 31.39 19.56 25.15
N ASN A 922 32.58 18.94 25.08
CA ASN A 922 33.71 19.20 25.97
C ASN A 922 34.91 19.66 25.14
N GLY A 923 35.20 20.96 25.18
CA GLY A 923 36.28 21.57 24.41
C GLY A 923 37.68 21.17 24.93
N PRO A 924 38.71 21.14 24.06
CA PRO A 924 40.08 20.85 24.49
C PRO A 924 40.59 21.97 25.40
N ALA A 925 41.00 21.62 26.62
CA ALA A 925 41.52 22.59 27.59
C ALA A 925 42.85 23.21 27.11
N PHE A 926 43.03 24.51 27.39
CA PHE A 926 44.25 25.27 27.09
C PHE A 926 44.62 25.36 25.59
N GLN A 927 43.60 25.38 24.71
CA GLN A 927 43.78 25.59 23.27
C GLN A 927 43.45 27.04 22.87
N SER A 928 44.27 27.68 22.03
CA SER A 928 44.06 29.09 21.64
C SER A 928 42.86 29.31 20.72
N LEU A 929 42.39 28.27 20.04
CA LEU A 929 41.23 28.28 19.14
C LEU A 929 39.95 27.77 19.80
N GLU A 930 39.93 27.59 21.13
CA GLU A 930 38.82 26.93 21.84
C GLU A 930 37.47 27.63 21.59
N THR A 931 37.43 28.97 21.57
CA THR A 931 36.21 29.72 21.25
C THR A 931 35.72 29.45 19.82
N ALA A 932 36.62 29.47 18.83
CA ALA A 932 36.28 29.21 17.44
C ALA A 932 35.77 27.77 17.24
N MET A 933 36.38 26.80 17.92
CA MET A 933 35.95 25.40 17.91
C MET A 933 34.57 25.22 18.54
N GLY A 934 34.29 25.91 19.66
CA GLY A 934 32.99 25.90 20.31
C GLY A 934 31.89 26.50 19.44
N ILE A 935 32.16 27.66 18.84
CA ILE A 935 31.23 28.32 17.89
C ILE A 935 30.92 27.39 16.72
N ALA A 936 31.95 26.78 16.10
CA ALA A 936 31.74 25.85 15.00
C ALA A 936 30.87 24.63 15.39
N ALA A 937 31.02 24.12 16.61
CA ALA A 937 30.19 23.04 17.14
C ALA A 937 28.73 23.49 17.35
N ILE A 938 28.51 24.71 17.84
CA ILE A 938 27.18 25.30 18.04
C ILE A 938 26.47 25.53 16.71
N GLU A 939 27.15 26.12 15.74
CA GLU A 939 26.60 26.33 14.40
C GLU A 939 26.29 25.01 13.68
N ALA A 940 27.12 23.97 13.87
CA ALA A 940 26.84 22.64 13.37
C ALA A 940 25.58 22.04 14.01
N ALA A 941 25.40 22.24 15.31
CA ALA A 941 24.20 21.81 16.03
C ALA A 941 22.93 22.55 15.58
N GLN A 942 23.02 23.86 15.30
CA GLN A 942 21.91 24.63 14.72
C GLN A 942 21.51 24.11 13.35
N ARG A 943 22.49 23.87 12.45
CA ARG A 943 22.23 23.32 11.10
C ARG A 943 21.60 21.92 11.16
N ALA A 944 21.97 21.12 12.15
CA ALA A 944 21.44 19.79 12.37
C ALA A 944 20.11 19.75 13.16
N ALA A 945 19.54 20.92 13.50
CA ALA A 945 18.31 21.04 14.28
C ALA A 945 18.35 20.26 15.62
N VAL A 946 19.49 20.27 16.30
CA VAL A 946 19.69 19.62 17.61
C VAL A 946 18.70 20.22 18.62
N LYS A 947 18.01 19.36 19.38
CA LYS A 947 16.98 19.79 20.35
C LYS A 947 17.58 20.39 21.61
N HIS A 948 18.76 19.94 22.05
CA HIS A 948 19.44 20.41 23.25
C HIS A 948 20.97 20.35 23.19
N PHE A 949 21.68 21.37 23.67
CA PHE A 949 23.15 21.44 23.66
C PHE A 949 23.72 21.54 25.07
N VAL A 950 24.49 20.55 25.51
CA VAL A 950 25.14 20.52 26.82
C VAL A 950 26.61 20.90 26.66
N TYR A 951 27.03 22.00 27.30
CA TYR A 951 28.41 22.48 27.26
C TYR A 951 29.13 22.27 28.59
N CYS A 952 30.28 21.59 28.56
CA CYS A 952 31.19 21.46 29.68
C CYS A 952 32.23 22.60 29.67
N SER A 953 31.96 23.62 30.49
CA SER A 953 32.77 24.83 30.62
C SER A 953 33.75 24.71 31.81
N VAL A 954 33.90 25.77 32.60
CA VAL A 954 34.81 25.91 33.75
C VAL A 954 34.14 26.76 34.82
N LEU A 955 34.40 26.46 36.10
CA LEU A 955 33.89 27.30 37.21
C LEU A 955 34.44 28.74 37.14
N LEU A 956 33.56 29.73 37.33
CA LEU A 956 33.88 31.16 37.29
C LEU A 956 34.53 31.59 35.96
N PRO A 957 33.88 31.38 34.81
CA PRO A 957 34.43 31.78 33.50
C PRO A 957 34.55 33.30 33.36
N GLY A 958 33.80 34.07 34.15
CA GLY A 958 33.86 35.54 34.21
C GLY A 958 35.17 36.13 34.77
N LEU A 959 36.10 35.31 35.25
CA LEU A 959 37.43 35.75 35.68
C LEU A 959 38.32 36.08 34.47
N ARG A 960 38.09 37.23 33.81
CA ARG A 960 38.81 37.70 32.61
C ARG A 960 40.33 37.84 32.75
N LYS A 961 40.89 37.68 33.96
CA LYS A 961 42.35 37.61 34.18
C LYS A 961 42.94 36.22 33.88
N LEU A 962 42.10 35.22 33.64
CA LEU A 962 42.47 33.85 33.27
C LEU A 962 42.10 33.64 31.79
N SER A 963 43.11 33.55 30.92
CA SER A 963 42.92 33.45 29.47
C SER A 963 42.11 32.22 29.05
N ASN A 964 42.30 31.07 29.71
CA ASN A 964 41.50 29.87 29.44
C ASN A 964 40.04 29.98 29.91
N HIS A 965 39.74 30.80 30.92
CA HIS A 965 38.37 31.07 31.36
C HIS A 965 37.66 32.02 30.39
N GLU A 966 38.38 33.03 29.90
CA GLU A 966 37.87 33.99 28.91
C GLU A 966 37.49 33.31 27.59
N LEU A 967 38.30 32.37 27.08
CA LEU A 967 37.92 31.62 25.87
C LEU A 967 36.66 30.78 26.06
N LYS A 968 36.50 30.13 27.22
CA LYS A 968 35.30 29.34 27.55
C LYS A 968 34.08 30.24 27.75
N LEU A 969 34.25 31.43 28.32
CA LEU A 969 33.18 32.43 28.42
C LEU A 969 32.66 32.84 27.04
N GLY A 970 33.55 33.01 26.05
CA GLY A 970 33.13 33.33 24.68
C GLY A 970 32.25 32.24 24.04
N VAL A 971 32.47 30.97 24.37
CA VAL A 971 31.58 29.87 23.94
C VAL A 971 30.23 29.92 24.67
N GLU A 972 30.23 30.22 25.97
CA GLU A 972 28.99 30.37 26.75
C GLU A 972 28.11 31.52 26.25
N GLU A 973 28.72 32.67 25.95
CA GLU A 973 28.02 33.87 25.45
C GLU A 973 27.40 33.58 24.07
N TYR A 974 28.16 32.98 23.15
CA TYR A 974 27.63 32.61 21.83
C TYR A 974 26.52 31.54 21.92
N LEU A 975 26.68 30.53 22.80
CA LEU A 975 25.65 29.51 23.00
C LEU A 975 24.35 30.13 23.53
N ALA A 976 24.43 31.11 24.44
CA ALA A 976 23.27 31.82 24.96
C ALA A 976 22.50 32.60 23.89
N GLU A 977 23.20 33.10 22.86
CA GLU A 977 22.62 33.85 21.74
C GLU A 977 22.19 32.96 20.55
N SER A 978 22.58 31.68 20.54
CA SER A 978 22.35 30.77 19.42
C SER A 978 20.88 30.37 19.19
N GLY A 979 20.00 30.58 20.15
CA GLY A 979 18.59 30.13 20.07
C GLY A 979 18.38 28.62 20.24
N LEU A 980 19.43 27.82 20.47
CA LEU A 980 19.31 26.41 20.90
C LEU A 980 18.82 26.33 22.35
N ASN A 981 18.10 25.27 22.72
CA ASN A 981 18.00 24.90 24.15
C ASN A 981 19.37 24.41 24.61
N PHE A 982 19.82 24.83 25.79
CA PHE A 982 21.14 24.44 26.28
C PHE A 982 21.21 24.22 27.79
N THR A 983 22.25 23.54 28.24
CA THR A 983 22.69 23.49 29.64
C THR A 983 24.19 23.68 29.72
N ILE A 984 24.66 24.56 30.60
CA ILE A 984 26.10 24.80 30.84
C ILE A 984 26.49 24.18 32.18
N LEU A 985 27.44 23.24 32.14
CA LEU A 985 28.06 22.66 33.33
C LEU A 985 29.40 23.34 33.58
N GLN A 986 29.60 23.92 34.76
CA GLN A 986 30.82 24.64 35.14
C GLN A 986 31.58 23.88 36.23
N PRO A 987 32.35 22.83 35.87
CA PRO A 987 33.05 22.01 36.85
C PRO A 987 34.28 22.70 37.46
N THR A 988 34.61 22.27 38.67
CA THR A 988 35.93 22.50 39.29
C THR A 988 36.97 21.48 38.82
N ALA A 989 38.21 21.58 39.29
CA ALA A 989 39.27 20.61 38.96
C ALA A 989 38.87 19.18 39.35
N TYR A 990 39.32 18.20 38.57
CA TYR A 990 38.95 16.80 38.78
C TYR A 990 39.82 16.13 39.85
N MET A 991 39.21 15.31 40.70
CA MET A 991 39.95 14.48 41.67
C MET A 991 40.92 13.52 40.97
N GLN A 992 40.56 13.06 39.77
CA GLN A 992 41.33 12.15 38.92
C GLN A 992 42.66 12.73 38.43
N ASN A 993 42.87 14.05 38.57
CA ASN A 993 44.17 14.66 38.32
C ASN A 993 45.23 14.19 39.33
N PHE A 994 44.81 13.63 40.47
CA PHE A 994 45.67 13.09 41.51
C PHE A 994 45.76 11.57 41.37
N LYS A 995 46.91 11.09 40.89
CA LYS A 995 47.19 9.65 40.76
C LYS A 995 47.46 9.05 42.15
N VAL A 996 46.39 8.70 42.88
CA VAL A 996 46.44 8.26 44.28
C VAL A 996 47.45 7.13 44.51
N LYS A 997 47.49 6.11 43.63
CA LYS A 997 48.45 5.00 43.73
C LYS A 997 49.91 5.45 43.61
N ASP A 998 50.20 6.37 42.68
CA ASP A 998 51.56 6.89 42.48
C ASP A 998 51.99 7.77 43.67
N ILE A 999 51.07 8.58 44.18
CA ILE A 999 51.29 9.44 45.36
C ILE A 999 51.56 8.57 46.60
N ALA A 1000 50.75 7.53 46.81
CA ALA A 1000 50.94 6.59 47.91
C ALA A 1000 52.26 5.84 47.81
N ALA A 1001 52.61 5.34 46.61
CA ALA A 1001 53.87 4.63 46.37
C ALA A 1001 55.12 5.51 46.59
N LYS A 1002 55.04 6.80 46.25
CA LYS A 1002 56.17 7.75 46.39
C LYS A 1002 56.17 8.51 47.72
N SER A 1003 55.08 8.46 48.48
CA SER A 1003 54.84 9.28 49.68
C SER A 1003 55.03 10.79 49.45
N VAL A 1004 54.81 11.26 48.22
CA VAL A 1004 54.96 12.67 47.84
C VAL A 1004 53.78 13.11 46.99
N LEU A 1005 53.09 14.17 47.42
CA LEU A 1005 52.07 14.87 46.65
C LEU A 1005 52.70 16.17 46.12
N ALA A 1006 53.08 16.18 44.85
CA ALA A 1006 53.69 17.34 44.21
C ALA A 1006 52.65 18.17 43.43
N TRP A 1007 52.56 19.47 43.69
CA TRP A 1007 51.60 20.36 43.02
C TRP A 1007 52.13 21.81 42.90
N GLY A 1008 51.53 22.62 42.03
CA GLY A 1008 51.98 24.00 41.75
C GLY A 1008 51.42 25.08 42.69
N ALA A 1009 50.38 24.78 43.46
CA ALA A 1009 49.76 25.70 44.43
C ALA A 1009 50.22 25.41 45.86
N SER A 1010 50.14 26.42 46.74
CA SER A 1010 50.47 26.28 48.15
C SER A 1010 49.70 25.12 48.81
N PRO A 1011 50.37 24.27 49.62
CA PRO A 1011 49.71 23.14 50.28
C PRO A 1011 48.53 23.52 51.19
N LYS A 1012 48.51 24.76 51.68
CA LYS A 1012 47.51 25.30 52.61
C LYS A 1012 46.30 25.94 51.92
N THR A 1013 46.39 26.21 50.61
CA THR A 1013 45.29 26.88 49.91
C THR A 1013 44.15 25.89 49.67
N VAL A 1014 42.96 26.21 50.17
CA VAL A 1014 41.77 25.37 50.01
C VAL A 1014 41.24 25.47 48.58
N GLN A 1015 41.01 24.33 47.94
CA GLN A 1015 40.45 24.21 46.61
C GLN A 1015 39.29 23.21 46.59
N SER A 1016 38.43 23.33 45.59
CA SER A 1016 37.32 22.41 45.40
C SER A 1016 37.64 21.44 44.26
N PHE A 1017 37.32 20.17 44.45
CA PHE A 1017 37.55 19.12 43.46
C PHE A 1017 36.29 18.30 43.25
N ILE A 1018 35.93 18.06 42.00
CA ILE A 1018 34.77 17.23 41.64
C ILE A 1018 35.24 15.85 41.20
N ASP A 1019 34.50 14.83 41.60
CA ASP A 1019 34.70 13.48 41.08
C ASP A 1019 34.07 13.35 39.68
N LEU A 1020 34.79 12.76 38.71
CA LEU A 1020 34.23 12.56 37.36
C LEU A 1020 32.95 11.74 37.35
N GLN A 1021 32.72 10.85 38.33
CA GLN A 1021 31.44 10.12 38.42
C GLN A 1021 30.28 11.06 38.71
N ASP A 1022 30.45 12.04 39.62
CA ASP A 1022 29.39 13.01 39.93
C ASP A 1022 29.10 13.90 38.72
N LEU A 1023 30.14 14.34 37.99
CA LEU A 1023 29.96 15.08 36.74
C LEU A 1023 29.24 14.24 35.68
N ALA A 1024 29.60 12.96 35.55
CA ALA A 1024 28.95 12.04 34.61
C ALA A 1024 27.49 11.76 34.98
N ASP A 1025 27.18 11.61 36.27
CA ASP A 1025 25.82 11.42 36.77
C ASP A 1025 24.94 12.65 36.50
N ILE A 1026 25.48 13.86 36.69
CA ILE A 1026 24.80 15.12 36.35
C ILE A 1026 24.60 15.22 34.83
N ALA A 1027 25.63 14.93 34.03
CA ALA A 1027 25.51 14.95 32.57
C ALA A 1027 24.45 13.95 32.09
N ARG A 1028 24.42 12.74 32.67
CA ARG A 1028 23.39 11.73 32.40
C ARG A 1028 22.00 12.24 32.74
N LEU A 1029 21.83 12.92 33.88
CA LEU A 1029 20.55 13.49 34.29
C LEU A 1029 20.05 14.53 33.29
N VAL A 1030 20.91 15.45 32.87
CA VAL A 1030 20.58 16.50 31.89
C VAL A 1030 20.28 15.90 30.50
N ILE A 1031 20.96 14.82 30.10
CA ILE A 1031 20.74 14.17 28.80
C ILE A 1031 19.43 13.37 28.79
N LEU A 1032 19.10 12.68 29.89
CA LEU A 1032 17.91 11.82 29.94
C LEU A 1032 16.60 12.60 30.14
N ASP A 1033 16.65 13.78 30.76
CA ASP A 1033 15.51 14.66 30.97
C ASP A 1033 15.91 16.12 30.78
N PRO A 1034 16.09 16.62 29.54
CA PRO A 1034 16.65 17.96 29.30
C PRO A 1034 15.70 19.12 29.60
N ALA A 1035 14.38 18.90 29.53
CA ALA A 1035 13.39 19.99 29.60
C ALA A 1035 13.46 20.83 30.90
N PRO A 1036 13.67 20.26 32.10
CA PRO A 1036 13.89 21.03 33.33
C PRO A 1036 15.21 21.82 33.36
N HIS A 1037 16.13 21.54 32.44
CA HIS A 1037 17.49 22.10 32.41
C HIS A 1037 17.73 23.02 31.21
N ASN A 1038 16.68 23.36 30.47
CA ASN A 1038 16.74 24.34 29.39
C ASN A 1038 17.18 25.71 29.92
N TYR A 1039 18.19 26.27 29.25
CA TYR A 1039 18.79 27.58 29.56
C TYR A 1039 19.45 27.64 30.96
N ALA A 1040 19.75 26.48 31.56
CA ALA A 1040 20.34 26.39 32.89
C ALA A 1040 21.88 26.47 32.85
N ARG A 1041 22.46 27.06 33.90
CA ARG A 1041 23.90 27.06 34.18
C ARG A 1041 24.12 26.52 35.59
N TYR A 1042 24.96 25.49 35.73
CA TYR A 1042 25.23 24.83 37.00
C TYR A 1042 26.70 24.94 37.39
N ASP A 1043 26.95 25.49 38.58
CA ASP A 1043 28.24 25.37 39.26
C ASP A 1043 28.40 23.92 39.77
N VAL A 1044 29.28 23.16 39.12
CA VAL A 1044 29.48 21.73 39.44
C VAL A 1044 30.70 21.58 40.34
N VAL A 1045 30.47 21.72 41.65
CA VAL A 1045 31.54 21.77 42.65
C VAL A 1045 31.45 20.59 43.63
N GLY A 1046 32.56 19.88 43.82
CA GLY A 1046 32.66 18.75 44.75
C GLY A 1046 33.25 19.11 46.12
N ASP A 1047 34.06 18.21 46.68
CA ASP A 1047 34.64 18.35 48.02
C ASP A 1047 35.73 19.42 48.07
N ARG A 1048 35.79 20.17 49.18
CA ARG A 1048 36.72 21.29 49.38
C ARG A 1048 37.79 20.94 50.40
N ARG A 1049 39.05 20.91 49.97
CA ARG A 1049 40.20 20.51 50.79
C ARG A 1049 41.46 21.31 50.45
N SER A 1050 42.36 21.44 51.41
CA SER A 1050 43.75 21.82 51.14
C SER A 1050 44.54 20.58 50.65
N LEU A 1051 45.72 20.76 50.07
CA LEU A 1051 46.56 19.62 49.68
C LEU A 1051 47.08 18.86 50.91
N GLU A 1052 47.30 19.56 52.04
CA GLU A 1052 47.66 18.95 53.32
C GLU A 1052 46.56 18.01 53.81
N ASP A 1053 45.28 18.39 53.68
CA ASP A 1053 44.14 17.53 54.02
C ASP A 1053 44.08 16.30 53.11
N ILE A 1054 44.28 16.47 51.80
CA ILE A 1054 44.27 15.37 50.82
C ILE A 1054 45.43 14.40 51.11
N ALA A 1055 46.64 14.91 51.36
CA ALA A 1055 47.80 14.09 51.72
C ALA A 1055 47.56 13.30 53.02
N SER A 1056 46.92 13.93 54.02
CA SER A 1056 46.50 13.28 55.26
C SER A 1056 45.48 12.16 55.01
N ILE A 1057 44.48 12.39 54.16
CA ILE A 1057 43.49 11.38 53.77
C ILE A 1057 44.17 10.18 53.08
N ILE A 1058 45.05 10.43 52.11
CA ILE A 1058 45.78 9.37 51.40
C ILE A 1058 46.65 8.57 52.37
N THR A 1059 47.38 9.25 53.27
CA THR A 1059 48.21 8.60 54.30
C THR A 1059 47.38 7.64 55.16
N ARG A 1060 46.22 8.12 55.66
CA ARG A 1060 45.33 7.32 56.53
C ARG A 1060 44.70 6.15 55.77
N ARG A 1061 44.18 6.38 54.56
CA ARG A 1061 43.43 5.36 53.78
C ARG A 1061 44.33 4.33 53.10
N ALA A 1062 45.56 4.69 52.72
CA ALA A 1062 46.55 3.77 52.17
C ALA A 1062 47.39 3.04 53.24
N ASN A 1063 47.14 3.31 54.53
CA ASN A 1063 47.87 2.72 55.67
C ASN A 1063 49.39 2.84 55.55
N LEU A 1064 49.88 4.02 55.17
CA LEU A 1064 51.31 4.27 54.95
C LEU A 1064 52.04 4.49 56.29
N SER A 1065 53.24 3.91 56.43
CA SER A 1065 54.08 4.08 57.62
C SER A 1065 54.75 5.46 57.71
N ALA A 1066 54.82 6.19 56.60
CA ALA A 1066 55.30 7.57 56.52
C ALA A 1066 54.20 8.48 55.96
N ALA A 1067 54.09 9.70 56.49
CA ALA A 1067 53.13 10.68 56.00
C ALA A 1067 53.47 11.12 54.57
N VAL A 1068 52.45 11.23 53.71
CA VAL A 1068 52.59 11.81 52.38
C VAL A 1068 52.98 13.28 52.54
N VAL A 1069 54.14 13.67 52.01
CA VAL A 1069 54.64 15.05 52.09
C VAL A 1069 54.15 15.86 50.90
N CYS A 1070 53.54 17.01 51.16
CA CYS A 1070 53.20 17.97 50.10
C CYS A 1070 54.45 18.71 49.63
N GLN A 1071 54.79 18.58 48.35
CA GLN A 1071 55.89 19.31 47.73
C GLN A 1071 55.33 20.37 46.78
N GLN A 1072 55.51 21.66 47.11
CA GLN A 1072 55.17 22.73 46.17
C GLN A 1072 56.26 22.84 45.10
N LEU A 1073 55.88 22.63 43.85
CA LEU A 1073 56.76 22.80 42.69
C LEU A 1073 56.67 24.24 42.16
N PRO A 1074 57.76 24.79 41.57
CA PRO A 1074 57.71 26.04 40.83
C PRO A 1074 56.59 26.01 39.77
N ARG A 1075 55.75 27.06 39.73
CA ARG A 1075 54.58 27.10 38.84
C ARG A 1075 54.93 26.93 37.37
N GLU A 1076 56.03 27.54 36.92
CA GLU A 1076 56.54 27.41 35.54
C GLU A 1076 56.91 25.96 35.20
N GLN A 1077 57.47 25.22 36.16
CA GLN A 1077 57.79 23.81 35.98
C GLN A 1077 56.51 22.97 35.84
N VAL A 1078 55.51 23.23 36.69
CA VAL A 1078 54.21 22.52 36.62
C VAL A 1078 53.47 22.87 35.34
N ALA A 1079 53.48 24.14 34.91
CA ALA A 1079 52.89 24.57 33.65
C ALA A 1079 53.56 23.89 32.45
N ALA A 1080 54.90 23.88 32.39
CA ALA A 1080 55.64 23.22 31.32
C ALA A 1080 55.39 21.70 31.26
N MET A 1081 55.22 21.04 32.41
CA MET A 1081 54.90 19.62 32.48
C MET A 1081 53.45 19.33 32.07
N ALA A 1082 52.49 20.14 32.52
CA ALA A 1082 51.06 19.93 32.28
C ALA A 1082 50.65 20.23 30.83
N THR A 1083 51.36 21.12 30.14
CA THR A 1083 51.05 21.54 28.76
C THR A 1083 52.12 21.11 27.76
N LYS A 1084 52.85 20.04 28.06
CA LYS A 1084 53.93 19.52 27.21
C LYS A 1084 53.39 19.22 25.81
N GLY A 1085 53.94 19.93 24.81
CA GLY A 1085 53.53 19.78 23.41
C GLY A 1085 52.32 20.63 22.96
N GLN A 1086 51.79 21.51 23.81
CA GLN A 1086 50.59 22.33 23.53
C GLN A 1086 50.88 23.81 23.20
N GLY A 1087 52.15 24.17 23.00
CA GLY A 1087 52.58 25.52 22.59
C GLY A 1087 52.62 26.56 23.73
N ALA A 1088 53.01 27.80 23.37
CA ALA A 1088 53.27 28.87 24.32
C ALA A 1088 52.01 29.39 25.04
N TYR A 1089 50.87 29.42 24.33
CA TYR A 1089 49.59 29.84 24.91
C TYR A 1089 49.19 28.96 26.10
N ALA A 1090 49.27 27.64 25.94
CA ALA A 1090 48.88 26.68 26.97
C ALA A 1090 49.75 26.84 28.23
N GLN A 1091 51.06 27.00 28.05
CA GLN A 1091 52.00 27.24 29.16
C GLN A 1091 51.66 28.50 29.95
N GLU A 1092 51.39 29.61 29.25
CA GLU A 1092 51.05 30.89 29.89
C GLU A 1092 49.69 30.82 30.62
N ALA A 1093 48.67 30.25 29.96
CA ALA A 1093 47.34 30.08 30.54
C ALA A 1093 47.38 29.19 31.79
N MET A 1094 48.13 28.09 31.76
CA MET A 1094 48.32 27.20 32.92
C MET A 1094 49.11 27.90 34.03
N ASN A 1095 50.16 28.66 33.70
CA ASN A 1095 50.95 29.40 34.69
C ASN A 1095 50.08 30.44 35.43
N MET A 1096 49.22 31.16 34.70
CA MET A 1096 48.27 32.12 35.26
C MET A 1096 47.19 31.46 36.12
N LEU A 1097 46.68 30.30 35.70
CA LEU A 1097 45.73 29.50 36.50
C LEU A 1097 46.36 29.07 37.83
N LEU A 1098 47.59 28.53 37.79
CA LEU A 1098 48.34 28.13 38.98
C LEU A 1098 48.67 29.32 39.89
N TYR A 1099 48.98 30.49 39.31
CA TYR A 1099 49.16 31.73 40.08
C TYR A 1099 47.89 32.08 40.87
N TYR A 1100 46.74 31.98 40.22
CA TYR A 1100 45.45 32.32 40.84
C TYR A 1100 45.05 31.29 41.91
N TRP A 1101 45.24 30.00 41.62
CA TRP A 1101 45.03 28.91 42.55
C TRP A 1101 45.90 29.02 43.80
N ASP A 1102 47.16 29.41 43.67
CA ASP A 1102 48.08 29.61 44.79
C ASP A 1102 47.62 30.76 45.70
N LYS A 1103 47.20 31.89 45.11
CA LYS A 1103 46.90 33.12 45.86
C LYS A 1103 45.48 33.21 46.42
N ARG A 1104 44.49 32.65 45.72
CA ARG A 1104 43.07 32.89 46.03
C ARG A 1104 42.27 31.60 46.22
N GLY A 1105 42.79 30.47 45.72
CA GLY A 1105 42.00 29.25 45.55
C GLY A 1105 40.85 29.46 44.56
N ILE A 1106 40.09 28.39 44.31
CA ILE A 1106 38.79 28.45 43.63
C ILE A 1106 37.76 27.73 44.52
N PRO A 1107 37.24 28.40 45.56
CA PRO A 1107 36.17 27.84 46.39
C PRO A 1107 34.83 28.00 45.66
N GLY A 1108 34.08 26.90 45.46
CA GLY A 1108 32.76 26.91 44.82
C GLY A 1108 31.71 26.12 45.62
N ASN A 1109 30.43 26.43 45.53
CA ASN A 1109 29.38 25.83 46.37
C ASN A 1109 28.94 24.44 45.87
N ASN A 1110 28.98 23.41 46.75
CA ASN A 1110 28.58 22.05 46.41
C ASN A 1110 27.07 21.77 46.57
N ASN A 1111 26.29 22.75 47.01
CA ASN A 1111 24.83 22.63 47.13
C ASN A 1111 24.15 22.28 45.80
N THR A 1112 24.67 22.78 44.68
CA THR A 1112 24.14 22.49 43.34
C THR A 1112 24.24 21.00 43.00
N VAL A 1113 25.39 20.38 43.28
CA VAL A 1113 25.59 18.94 43.06
C VAL A 1113 24.69 18.12 43.98
N ARG A 1114 24.56 18.51 45.26
CA ARG A 1114 23.65 17.87 46.20
C ARG A 1114 22.20 17.93 45.75
N TRP A 1115 21.77 19.08 45.26
CA TRP A 1115 20.42 19.30 44.76
C TRP A 1115 20.13 18.47 43.50
N LEU A 1116 21.04 18.48 42.51
CA LEU A 1116 20.88 17.72 41.27
C LEU A 1116 20.87 16.21 41.49
N LEU A 1117 21.77 15.69 42.34
CA LEU A 1117 21.94 14.25 42.53
C LEU A 1117 21.08 13.66 43.65
N GLY A 1118 20.51 14.49 44.52
CA GLY A 1118 19.77 14.04 45.71
C GLY A 1118 20.64 13.29 46.74
N ARG A 1119 21.96 13.37 46.63
CA ARG A 1119 22.96 12.77 47.53
C ARG A 1119 24.15 13.71 47.73
N GLU A 1120 24.95 13.48 48.76
CA GLU A 1120 26.23 14.18 48.90
C GLU A 1120 27.16 13.88 47.70
N PRO A 1121 27.94 14.87 47.24
CA PRO A 1121 29.01 14.64 46.28
C PRO A 1121 30.05 13.69 46.87
N VAL A 1122 30.72 12.93 46.01
CA VAL A 1122 31.82 12.04 46.38
C VAL A 1122 32.92 12.86 47.05
N GLY A 1123 33.21 12.52 48.31
CA GLY A 1123 34.29 13.11 49.09
C GLY A 1123 35.64 12.46 48.81
N TRP A 1124 36.72 13.14 49.22
CA TRP A 1124 38.08 12.64 49.03
C TRP A 1124 38.34 11.28 49.69
N GLU A 1125 37.70 10.97 50.82
CA GLU A 1125 37.86 9.67 51.49
C GLU A 1125 37.31 8.52 50.62
N THR A 1126 36.10 8.66 50.10
CA THR A 1126 35.46 7.69 49.20
C THR A 1126 36.22 7.54 47.88
N PHE A 1127 36.69 8.65 47.31
CA PHE A 1127 37.50 8.63 46.09
C PHE A 1127 38.80 7.85 46.28
N VAL A 1128 39.52 8.10 47.38
CA VAL A 1128 40.79 7.42 47.68
C VAL A 1128 40.59 5.92 47.90
N ASP A 1129 39.55 5.50 48.61
CA ASP A 1129 39.27 4.06 48.79
C ASP A 1129 39.00 3.37 47.45
N ARG A 1130 38.20 4.01 46.59
CA ARG A 1130 37.89 3.51 45.26
C ARG A 1130 39.15 3.35 44.41
N GLU A 1131 40.05 4.34 44.42
CA GLU A 1131 41.31 4.27 43.68
C GLU A 1131 42.26 3.20 44.23
N LEU A 1132 42.28 2.98 45.54
CA LEU A 1132 43.12 1.95 46.17
C LEU A 1132 42.53 0.53 46.04
N GLY A 1133 41.26 0.40 45.67
CA GLY A 1133 40.55 -0.88 45.65
C GLY A 1133 40.14 -1.38 47.04
N ASN A 1134 40.08 -0.47 48.01
CA ASN A 1134 39.53 -0.74 49.34
C ASN A 1134 38.00 -0.86 49.19
N LYS A 1135 37.40 -1.92 49.75
CA LYS A 1135 35.95 -2.13 49.72
C LYS A 1135 35.23 -1.26 50.73
#